data_AF-A0A679KAS8-F1
#
_entry.id   AF-A0A679KAS8-F1
#
_cell.length_a   1.000
_cell.length_b   1.000
_cell.length_c   1.000
_cell.angle_alpha   90.00
_cell.angle_beta   90.00
_cell.angle_gamma   90.00
#
_symmetry.space_group_name_H-M   'P 1'
#
loop_
_entity.id
_entity.type
_entity.pdbx_description
1 polymer ?
#
loop_
_entity_poly.entity_id
_entity_poly.type
_entity_poly.pdbx_seq_one_letter_code
_entity_poly.pdbx_strand_id
1 'polypeptide(L)'
;MAYNSDYNAAYRFSGKECEWQCADEKESKKILGGKGAALVKMVQSGLNVPPGFTFTTQVCHDMASKSTAQVTLAGIKLVATGDMKWLKEQFGYTPLVSVRSGAPVSMPGMMDTILNVGLNKENIGDWCDRIGVRPAYDSYRRLIQMLGSTAYGVKKELFDEALDAVKQSVKAEADTDLDSDAIATLCGMYEDIFQKTTGKPFPQKPIDQLMAAIKAVFNSWHNERAVEYRKLNKIDPAMGTACTVQAMVFGNMGDDCGTGVLFSRDPSTGEKFVMGEFLQNAQGEDVVAGIRTPLPINVMPTLGGNWQAIRLQINKLCAELEKSYKDMVDIEFTVQKGELFVLQSRSGKRSARAAFKIAHDLAQEGVIDPDTAMKRLTREQYKVVRQPSIDPAFKTASKFIGLPACPGVVSGRPVFSSQEAVECKEPCILVTHETTPDDIKGMNAAMGILTKTGGATCHAAVVARAMDKACVVGCTALDIDWLRTSTIKKVTIDGASGKVWYDVDVPVIDSSDAPELRRFVDYALEVAGAAEQVTLDVAPQHKQMIMTAHWWGNKDVFDSVLLNLANMPSRANVTINLCGPKGLEQTSLLHQCFGWESDDANFLEYMIDRLTVLKEELHGLKIMSPVPFGSPLTDAYVFVTGTAMPADYAVFSVLAA
;
A
#
# COMPACT_ATOMS: atom_id res chain seq x y z
N MET A 1 14.98 -30.39 -27.33
CA MET A 1 14.22 -29.57 -28.29
C MET A 1 14.18 -28.17 -27.73
N ALA A 2 14.67 -27.19 -28.48
CA ALA A 2 14.81 -25.82 -28.04
C ALA A 2 13.43 -25.21 -27.74
N TYR A 3 13.30 -24.61 -26.56
CA TYR A 3 12.20 -23.68 -26.27
C TYR A 3 12.23 -22.60 -27.36
N ASN A 4 11.12 -22.41 -28.07
CA ASN A 4 11.02 -21.44 -29.16
C ASN A 4 10.72 -20.05 -28.59
N SER A 5 11.59 -19.58 -27.70
CA SER A 5 11.59 -18.24 -27.13
C SER A 5 13.04 -17.75 -27.05
N ASP A 6 13.28 -16.46 -27.28
CA ASP A 6 14.59 -15.82 -27.09
C ASP A 6 15.11 -15.91 -25.63
N TYR A 7 14.34 -16.54 -24.73
CA TYR A 7 14.60 -16.65 -23.30
C TYR A 7 14.61 -18.12 -22.85
N ASN A 8 15.48 -18.42 -21.87
CA ASN A 8 15.51 -19.69 -21.17
C ASN A 8 14.24 -19.91 -20.33
N ALA A 9 13.93 -21.17 -20.05
CA ALA A 9 12.78 -21.53 -19.20
C ALA A 9 12.96 -21.10 -17.73
N ALA A 10 14.20 -21.07 -17.23
CA ALA A 10 14.54 -20.60 -15.90
C ALA A 10 15.90 -19.89 -15.87
N TYR A 11 16.12 -19.10 -14.82
CA TYR A 11 17.38 -18.40 -14.55
C TYR A 11 17.79 -18.56 -13.08
N ARG A 12 19.04 -18.96 -12.84
CA ARG A 12 19.66 -19.13 -11.52
C ARG A 12 20.17 -17.80 -10.96
N PHE A 13 20.14 -17.72 -9.63
CA PHE A 13 20.70 -16.62 -8.85
C PHE A 13 21.28 -17.12 -7.53
N SER A 14 22.43 -16.58 -7.13
CA SER A 14 23.14 -16.84 -5.87
C SER A 14 24.15 -15.71 -5.63
N GLY A 15 24.72 -15.60 -4.42
CA GLY A 15 25.78 -14.62 -4.15
C GLY A 15 27.04 -14.75 -5.04
N LYS A 16 27.21 -15.82 -5.82
CA LYS A 16 28.35 -16.06 -6.71
C LYS A 16 28.00 -16.11 -8.20
N GLU A 17 26.73 -16.30 -8.53
CA GLU A 17 26.26 -16.61 -9.88
C GLU A 17 24.90 -15.98 -10.12
N CYS A 18 24.75 -15.22 -11.20
CA CYS A 18 23.48 -14.63 -11.62
C CYS A 18 23.36 -14.75 -13.13
N GLU A 19 22.47 -15.62 -13.62
CA GLU A 19 22.35 -15.88 -15.06
C GLU A 19 21.60 -14.77 -15.80
N TRP A 20 20.72 -14.05 -15.10
CA TRP A 20 20.00 -12.90 -15.68
C TRP A 20 20.86 -11.64 -15.60
N GLN A 21 21.05 -10.97 -16.75
CA GLN A 21 21.95 -9.81 -16.90
C GLN A 21 21.24 -8.60 -17.53
N CYS A 22 19.93 -8.66 -17.79
CA CYS A 22 19.20 -7.54 -18.36
C CYS A 22 19.12 -6.39 -17.35
N ALA A 23 19.58 -5.20 -17.76
CA ALA A 23 19.54 -4.00 -16.93
C ALA A 23 18.16 -3.31 -16.94
N ASP A 24 17.29 -3.63 -17.90
CA ASP A 24 15.93 -3.07 -17.95
C ASP A 24 15.04 -3.75 -16.89
N GLU A 25 14.64 -2.97 -15.88
CA GLU A 25 13.77 -3.42 -14.81
C GLU A 25 12.38 -3.84 -15.33
N LYS A 26 11.85 -3.17 -16.36
CA LYS A 26 10.54 -3.51 -16.93
C LYS A 26 10.57 -4.87 -17.62
N GLU A 27 11.58 -5.11 -18.44
CA GLU A 27 11.75 -6.41 -19.10
C GLU A 27 12.04 -7.51 -18.08
N SER A 28 12.87 -7.23 -17.07
CA SER A 28 13.15 -8.16 -15.97
C SER A 28 11.87 -8.56 -15.22
N LYS A 29 10.99 -7.59 -14.88
CA LYS A 29 9.70 -7.87 -14.23
C LYS A 29 8.75 -8.64 -15.13
N LYS A 30 8.75 -8.35 -16.44
CA LYS A 30 7.91 -9.06 -17.42
C LYS A 30 8.28 -10.54 -17.52
N ILE A 31 9.58 -10.85 -17.53
CA ILE A 31 10.08 -12.22 -17.73
C ILE A 31 10.17 -13.01 -16.41
N LEU A 32 10.76 -12.43 -15.36
CA LEU A 32 11.02 -13.09 -14.07
C LEU A 32 9.93 -12.82 -13.02
N GLY A 33 8.93 -12.00 -13.35
CA GLY A 33 8.00 -11.47 -12.37
C GLY A 33 8.66 -10.45 -11.43
N GLY A 34 7.84 -9.79 -10.61
CA GLY A 34 8.32 -8.80 -9.65
C GLY A 34 9.30 -9.36 -8.62
N LYS A 35 9.05 -10.59 -8.13
CA LYS A 35 9.90 -11.22 -7.11
C LYS A 35 11.23 -11.73 -7.67
N GLY A 36 11.21 -12.44 -8.80
CA GLY A 36 12.44 -12.93 -9.44
C GLY A 36 13.36 -11.78 -9.85
N ALA A 37 12.79 -10.72 -10.43
CA ALA A 37 13.54 -9.51 -10.77
C ALA A 37 14.15 -8.83 -9.53
N ALA A 38 13.41 -8.76 -8.41
CA ALA A 38 13.95 -8.23 -7.16
C ALA A 38 15.09 -9.09 -6.59
N LEU A 39 14.97 -10.41 -6.59
CA LEU A 39 16.01 -11.33 -6.12
C LEU A 39 17.30 -11.20 -6.93
N VAL A 40 17.19 -11.15 -8.26
CA VAL A 40 18.34 -10.90 -9.15
C VAL A 40 18.99 -9.56 -8.85
N LYS A 41 18.19 -8.49 -8.71
CA LYS A 41 18.71 -7.15 -8.39
C LYS A 41 19.45 -7.14 -7.05
N MET A 42 18.92 -7.83 -6.04
CA MET A 42 19.55 -7.95 -4.72
C MET A 42 20.88 -8.71 -4.80
N VAL A 43 20.92 -9.83 -5.52
CA VAL A 43 22.16 -10.59 -5.76
C VAL A 43 23.21 -9.75 -6.48
N GLN A 44 22.83 -9.04 -7.54
CA GLN A 44 23.71 -8.15 -8.29
C GLN A 44 24.21 -6.97 -7.43
N SER A 45 23.45 -6.59 -6.41
CA SER A 45 23.84 -5.56 -5.43
C SER A 45 24.74 -6.12 -4.31
N GLY A 46 25.14 -7.40 -4.37
CA GLY A 46 26.01 -8.05 -3.39
C GLY A 46 25.31 -8.45 -2.09
N LEU A 47 23.97 -8.50 -2.07
CA LEU A 47 23.21 -8.88 -0.88
C LEU A 47 23.21 -10.40 -0.67
N ASN A 48 23.17 -10.81 0.60
CA ASN A 48 23.11 -12.22 0.97
C ASN A 48 21.70 -12.78 0.75
N VAL A 49 21.43 -13.17 -0.49
CA VAL A 49 20.18 -13.79 -0.91
C VAL A 49 20.37 -15.31 -0.99
N PRO A 50 19.48 -16.12 -0.38
CA PRO A 50 19.54 -17.56 -0.51
C PRO A 50 19.48 -17.97 -1.98
N PRO A 51 20.35 -18.89 -2.44
CA PRO A 51 20.43 -19.28 -3.84
C PRO A 51 19.13 -19.94 -4.32
N GLY A 52 18.83 -19.76 -5.61
CA GLY A 52 17.62 -20.26 -6.22
C GLY A 52 17.59 -20.07 -7.72
N PHE A 53 16.42 -20.31 -8.30
CA PHE A 53 16.16 -20.14 -9.71
C PHE A 53 14.70 -19.75 -9.94
N THR A 54 14.44 -18.97 -10.99
CA THR A 54 13.10 -18.50 -11.34
C THR A 54 12.71 -19.00 -12.71
N PHE A 55 11.63 -19.79 -12.78
CA PHE A 55 10.94 -20.08 -14.03
C PHE A 55 10.19 -18.85 -14.53
N THR A 56 10.30 -18.57 -15.83
CA THR A 56 9.75 -17.35 -16.42
C THR A 56 8.23 -17.36 -16.50
N THR A 57 7.64 -16.18 -16.70
CA THR A 57 6.21 -16.02 -16.99
C THR A 57 5.78 -16.77 -18.26
N GLN A 58 6.68 -16.95 -19.24
CA GLN A 58 6.40 -17.73 -20.45
C GLN A 58 6.09 -19.19 -20.14
N VAL A 59 6.78 -19.79 -19.16
CA VAL A 59 6.52 -21.18 -18.74
C VAL A 59 5.08 -21.33 -18.21
N CYS A 60 4.54 -20.31 -17.55
CA CYS A 60 3.13 -20.30 -17.12
C CYS A 60 2.17 -20.36 -18.31
N HIS A 61 2.45 -19.60 -19.38
CA HIS A 61 1.63 -19.60 -20.60
C HIS A 61 1.68 -20.94 -21.31
N ASP A 62 2.87 -21.51 -21.44
CA ASP A 62 3.07 -22.81 -22.08
C ASP A 62 2.44 -23.96 -21.26
N MET A 63 2.34 -23.81 -19.93
CA MET A 63 1.62 -24.74 -19.06
C MET A 63 0.10 -24.64 -19.22
N ALA A 64 -0.44 -23.43 -19.46
CA ALA A 64 -1.87 -23.21 -19.65
C ALA A 64 -2.38 -23.68 -21.02
N SER A 65 -1.49 -23.76 -22.02
CA SER A 65 -1.82 -24.20 -23.38
C SER A 65 -1.89 -25.72 -23.50
N LYS A 66 -3.06 -26.25 -23.91
CA LYS A 66 -3.28 -27.70 -24.08
C LYS A 66 -2.29 -28.37 -25.03
N SER A 67 -1.80 -27.66 -26.05
CA SER A 67 -0.89 -28.23 -27.07
C SER A 67 0.56 -28.34 -26.59
N THR A 68 0.97 -27.57 -25.59
CA THR A 68 2.37 -27.49 -25.13
C THR A 68 2.56 -28.00 -23.70
N ALA A 69 1.51 -28.02 -22.87
CA ALA A 69 1.59 -28.36 -21.45
C ALA A 69 2.40 -29.63 -21.11
N GLN A 70 2.24 -30.72 -21.89
CA GLN A 70 2.96 -31.97 -21.61
C GLN A 70 4.48 -31.86 -21.87
N VAL A 71 4.87 -31.17 -22.96
CA VAL A 71 6.27 -30.93 -23.32
C VAL A 71 6.90 -29.94 -22.34
N THR A 72 6.19 -28.87 -22.03
CA THR A 72 6.57 -27.86 -21.03
C THR A 72 6.83 -28.52 -19.69
N LEU A 73 5.95 -29.41 -19.25
CA LEU A 73 6.10 -30.10 -17.98
C LEU A 73 7.33 -31.01 -17.92
N ALA A 74 7.65 -31.70 -19.02
CA ALA A 74 8.87 -32.50 -19.13
C ALA A 74 10.13 -31.60 -19.09
N GLY A 75 10.07 -30.43 -19.75
CA GLY A 75 11.13 -29.41 -19.72
C GLY A 75 11.37 -28.87 -18.31
N ILE A 76 10.30 -28.47 -17.60
CA ILE A 76 10.37 -28.02 -16.20
C ILE A 76 11.03 -29.09 -15.34
N LYS A 77 10.64 -30.37 -15.48
CA LYS A 77 11.23 -31.46 -14.69
C LYS A 77 12.73 -31.61 -14.93
N LEU A 78 13.17 -31.51 -16.19
CA LEU A 78 14.59 -31.59 -16.53
C LEU A 78 15.37 -30.43 -15.91
N VAL A 79 14.88 -29.19 -16.08
CA VAL A 79 15.49 -27.97 -15.53
C VAL A 79 15.54 -28.02 -14.01
N ALA A 80 14.40 -28.28 -13.36
CA ALA A 80 14.32 -28.39 -11.91
C ALA A 80 15.24 -29.48 -11.34
N THR A 81 15.40 -30.62 -12.01
CA THR A 81 16.33 -31.68 -11.58
C THR A 81 17.78 -31.21 -11.66
N GLY A 82 18.15 -30.54 -12.76
CA GLY A 82 19.48 -29.96 -12.93
C GLY A 82 19.78 -28.86 -11.91
N ASP A 83 18.83 -27.96 -11.66
CA ASP A 83 18.98 -26.84 -10.74
C ASP A 83 18.98 -27.28 -9.27
N MET A 84 18.23 -28.32 -8.91
CA MET A 84 18.35 -28.94 -7.59
C MET A 84 19.71 -29.61 -7.37
N LYS A 85 20.32 -30.16 -8.43
CA LYS A 85 21.70 -30.68 -8.36
C LYS A 85 22.71 -29.53 -8.17
N TRP A 86 22.54 -28.43 -8.90
CA TRP A 86 23.34 -27.21 -8.71
C TRP A 86 23.21 -26.67 -7.28
N LEU A 87 21.99 -26.59 -6.73
CA LEU A 87 21.79 -26.22 -5.32
C LEU A 87 22.52 -27.17 -4.37
N LYS A 88 22.47 -28.49 -4.62
CA LYS A 88 23.24 -29.46 -3.83
C LYS A 88 24.74 -29.19 -3.87
N GLU A 89 25.29 -28.77 -5.02
CA GLU A 89 26.69 -28.40 -5.16
C GLU A 89 27.03 -27.12 -4.37
N GLN A 90 26.11 -26.14 -4.30
CA GLN A 90 26.29 -24.91 -3.51
C GLN A 90 26.37 -25.18 -2.00
N PHE A 91 25.56 -26.13 -1.50
CA PHE A 91 25.44 -26.41 -0.06
C PHE A 91 26.26 -27.62 0.42
N GLY A 92 26.66 -28.51 -0.48
CA GLY A 92 27.23 -29.82 -0.15
C GLY A 92 26.20 -30.87 0.29
N TYR A 93 24.91 -30.51 0.34
CA TYR A 93 23.77 -31.37 0.65
C TYR A 93 22.54 -30.88 -0.12
N THR A 94 21.52 -31.72 -0.30
CA THR A 94 20.29 -31.29 -0.99
C THR A 94 19.48 -30.37 -0.06
N PRO A 95 19.37 -29.05 -0.32
CA PRO A 95 18.62 -28.17 0.56
C PRO A 95 17.11 -28.37 0.39
N LEU A 96 16.33 -28.05 1.43
CA LEU A 96 14.89 -27.80 1.25
C LEU A 96 14.71 -26.51 0.46
N VAL A 97 13.61 -26.41 -0.28
CA VAL A 97 13.30 -25.21 -1.07
C VAL A 97 11.89 -24.67 -0.77
N SER A 98 11.75 -23.36 -0.92
CA SER A 98 10.46 -22.69 -1.07
C SER A 98 10.11 -22.57 -2.55
N VAL A 99 8.82 -22.64 -2.86
CA VAL A 99 8.28 -22.46 -4.22
C VAL A 99 7.25 -21.33 -4.14
N ARG A 100 7.59 -20.18 -4.72
CA ARG A 100 6.88 -18.90 -4.55
C ARG A 100 6.45 -18.35 -5.90
N SER A 101 5.17 -18.02 -6.03
CA SER A 101 4.67 -17.24 -7.19
C SER A 101 5.25 -15.82 -7.22
N GLY A 102 5.43 -15.26 -8.41
CA GLY A 102 5.77 -13.86 -8.62
C GLY A 102 5.24 -13.35 -9.95
N ALA A 103 4.12 -12.63 -9.97
CA ALA A 103 3.65 -11.95 -11.17
C ALA A 103 4.42 -10.64 -11.42
N PRO A 104 4.42 -10.09 -12.66
CA PRO A 104 5.04 -8.79 -12.95
C PRO A 104 4.47 -7.65 -12.10
N VAL A 105 3.18 -7.72 -11.78
CA VAL A 105 2.46 -6.80 -10.89
C VAL A 105 2.20 -7.49 -9.54
N SER A 106 2.39 -6.77 -8.44
CA SER A 106 2.22 -7.32 -7.10
C SER A 106 0.75 -7.66 -6.79
N MET A 107 0.51 -8.91 -6.41
CA MET A 107 -0.81 -9.45 -6.01
C MET A 107 -0.71 -10.07 -4.59
N PRO A 108 -0.63 -9.25 -3.53
CA PRO A 108 -0.39 -9.74 -2.17
C PRO A 108 -1.53 -10.62 -1.67
N GLY A 109 -1.21 -11.78 -1.09
CA GLY A 109 -2.19 -12.73 -0.54
C GLY A 109 -3.01 -13.50 -1.57
N MET A 110 -2.81 -13.27 -2.87
CA MET A 110 -3.67 -13.87 -3.92
C MET A 110 -3.11 -15.20 -4.46
N MET A 111 -1.80 -15.37 -4.40
CA MET A 111 -1.08 -16.45 -5.05
C MET A 111 -0.42 -17.37 -4.03
N ASP A 112 -0.27 -18.63 -4.40
CA ASP A 112 0.18 -19.65 -3.47
C ASP A 112 1.70 -19.64 -3.25
N THR A 113 2.12 -20.12 -2.09
CA THR A 113 3.53 -20.35 -1.72
C THR A 113 3.59 -21.65 -0.93
N ILE A 114 4.58 -22.49 -1.21
CA ILE A 114 4.79 -23.76 -0.50
C ILE A 114 6.23 -23.75 0.01
N LEU A 115 6.40 -24.00 1.30
CA LEU A 115 7.70 -24.03 1.98
C LEU A 115 8.15 -25.45 2.26
N ASN A 116 9.42 -25.61 2.65
CA ASN A 116 10.01 -26.87 3.12
C ASN A 116 9.98 -28.03 2.09
N VAL A 117 9.82 -27.74 0.81
CA VAL A 117 9.75 -28.74 -0.26
C VAL A 117 11.05 -29.53 -0.32
N GLY A 118 10.93 -30.86 -0.32
CA GLY A 118 12.04 -31.81 -0.30
C GLY A 118 12.09 -32.66 0.98
N LEU A 119 11.39 -32.26 2.04
CA LEU A 119 11.36 -32.99 3.31
C LEU A 119 10.49 -34.25 3.19
N ASN A 120 10.97 -35.37 3.72
CA ASN A 120 10.32 -36.68 3.63
C ASN A 120 10.78 -37.60 4.77
N LYS A 121 10.18 -38.78 4.88
CA LYS A 121 10.51 -39.74 5.95
C LYS A 121 11.96 -40.24 5.93
N GLU A 122 12.59 -40.29 4.76
CA GLU A 122 13.96 -40.79 4.62
C GLU A 122 15.00 -39.75 5.07
N ASN A 123 14.76 -38.47 4.80
CA ASN A 123 15.72 -37.40 5.11
C ASN A 123 15.37 -36.57 6.37
N ILE A 124 14.24 -36.83 7.03
CA ILE A 124 13.86 -36.06 8.22
C ILE A 124 14.91 -36.16 9.34
N GLY A 125 15.57 -37.32 9.49
CA GLY A 125 16.68 -37.50 10.44
C GLY A 125 17.85 -36.55 10.17
N ASP A 126 18.28 -36.44 8.92
CA ASP A 126 19.34 -35.49 8.52
C ASP A 126 18.95 -34.04 8.83
N TRP A 127 17.66 -33.71 8.70
CA TRP A 127 17.15 -32.38 9.03
C TRP A 127 17.01 -32.17 10.54
N CYS A 128 16.66 -33.20 11.32
CA CYS A 128 16.72 -33.16 12.78
C CYS A 128 18.13 -32.80 13.26
N ASP A 129 19.17 -33.38 12.66
CA ASP A 129 20.57 -33.07 13.00
C ASP A 129 20.97 -31.64 12.61
N ARG A 130 20.40 -31.10 11.53
CA ARG A 130 20.73 -29.76 11.02
C ARG A 130 20.04 -28.64 11.76
N ILE A 131 18.72 -28.73 11.89
CA ILE A 131 17.83 -27.66 12.37
C ILE A 131 17.17 -27.98 13.71
N GLY A 132 17.37 -29.19 14.25
CA GLY A 132 16.74 -29.67 15.48
C GLY A 132 15.52 -30.56 15.22
N VAL A 133 15.23 -31.46 16.16
CA VAL A 133 14.14 -32.46 16.04
C VAL A 133 12.78 -31.78 15.89
N ARG A 134 12.39 -30.92 16.84
CA ARG A 134 11.10 -30.22 16.80
C ARG A 134 10.94 -29.37 15.52
N PRO A 135 11.90 -28.51 15.13
CA PRO A 135 11.79 -27.73 13.88
C PRO A 135 11.69 -28.57 12.61
N ALA A 136 12.35 -29.72 12.54
CA ALA A 136 12.27 -30.63 11.39
C ALA A 136 10.87 -31.24 11.25
N TYR A 137 10.31 -31.79 12.33
CA TYR A 137 8.95 -32.31 12.32
C TYR A 137 7.89 -31.20 12.12
N ASP A 138 8.10 -30.01 12.69
CA ASP A 138 7.22 -28.86 12.46
C ASP A 138 7.22 -28.44 10.98
N SER A 139 8.40 -28.41 10.36
CA SER A 139 8.55 -28.14 8.93
C SER A 139 7.88 -29.21 8.06
N TYR A 140 7.90 -30.48 8.50
CA TYR A 140 7.30 -31.60 7.78
C TYR A 140 5.77 -31.55 7.81
N ARG A 141 5.15 -31.35 8.97
CA ARG A 141 3.69 -31.17 9.04
C ARG A 141 3.22 -29.98 8.19
N ARG A 142 3.97 -28.87 8.19
CA ARG A 142 3.65 -27.67 7.41
C ARG A 142 3.75 -27.95 5.92
N LEU A 143 4.79 -28.68 5.48
CA LEU A 143 4.89 -29.14 4.10
C LEU A 143 3.66 -29.98 3.69
N ILE A 144 3.25 -30.95 4.52
CA ILE A 144 2.11 -31.82 4.22
C ILE A 144 0.82 -30.99 4.09
N GLN A 145 0.58 -30.08 5.04
CA GLN A 145 -0.58 -29.20 5.02
C GLN A 145 -0.58 -28.28 3.79
N MET A 146 0.50 -27.52 3.56
CA MET A 146 0.61 -26.56 2.45
C MET A 146 0.50 -27.26 1.09
N LEU A 147 1.28 -28.33 0.88
CA LEU A 147 1.25 -29.06 -0.39
C LEU A 147 -0.12 -29.74 -0.57
N GLY A 148 -0.67 -30.33 0.49
CA GLY A 148 -1.99 -30.96 0.50
C GLY A 148 -3.10 -30.00 0.10
N SER A 149 -3.17 -28.83 0.74
CA SER A 149 -4.21 -27.85 0.45
C SER A 149 -4.05 -27.20 -0.92
N THR A 150 -2.83 -26.82 -1.26
CA THR A 150 -2.57 -26.01 -2.45
C THR A 150 -2.45 -26.83 -3.73
N ALA A 151 -1.78 -27.98 -3.69
CA ALA A 151 -1.53 -28.78 -4.89
C ALA A 151 -2.52 -29.94 -5.08
N TYR A 152 -3.14 -30.42 -4.00
CA TYR A 152 -4.03 -31.59 -4.02
C TYR A 152 -5.47 -31.29 -3.57
N GLY A 153 -5.79 -30.05 -3.20
CA GLY A 153 -7.15 -29.63 -2.86
C GLY A 153 -7.69 -30.21 -1.55
N VAL A 154 -6.81 -30.65 -0.65
CA VAL A 154 -7.21 -31.08 0.69
C VAL A 154 -7.67 -29.87 1.49
N LYS A 155 -8.86 -29.95 2.09
CA LYS A 155 -9.41 -28.86 2.91
C LYS A 155 -8.50 -28.57 4.11
N LYS A 156 -8.15 -27.30 4.32
CA LYS A 156 -7.22 -26.89 5.39
C LYS A 156 -7.81 -27.21 6.77
N GLU A 157 -9.13 -27.10 6.89
CA GLU A 157 -9.90 -27.35 8.10
C GLU A 157 -9.65 -28.75 8.67
N LEU A 158 -9.44 -29.76 7.82
CA LEU A 158 -9.13 -31.12 8.27
C LEU A 158 -7.78 -31.22 8.99
N PHE A 159 -6.80 -30.44 8.54
CA PHE A 159 -5.49 -30.37 9.18
C PHE A 159 -5.55 -29.56 10.48
N ASP A 160 -6.33 -28.48 10.50
CA ASP A 160 -6.53 -27.64 11.68
C ASP A 160 -7.27 -28.42 12.79
N GLU A 161 -8.30 -29.19 12.44
CA GLU A 161 -9.01 -30.10 13.35
C GLU A 161 -8.08 -31.15 13.98
N ALA A 162 -7.17 -31.73 13.20
CA ALA A 162 -6.19 -32.69 13.70
C ALA A 162 -5.14 -32.04 14.62
N LEU A 163 -4.71 -30.82 14.31
CA LEU A 163 -3.81 -30.05 15.18
C LEU A 163 -4.48 -29.73 16.52
N ASP A 164 -5.73 -29.28 16.50
CA ASP A 164 -6.50 -29.00 17.71
C ASP A 164 -6.74 -30.27 18.55
N ALA A 165 -7.02 -31.40 17.92
CA ALA A 165 -7.13 -32.69 18.62
C ALA A 165 -5.82 -33.08 19.33
N VAL A 166 -4.67 -32.89 18.67
CA VAL A 166 -3.37 -33.16 19.30
C VAL A 166 -3.12 -32.20 20.47
N LYS A 167 -3.35 -30.90 20.30
CA LYS A 167 -3.23 -29.91 21.39
C LYS A 167 -4.09 -30.26 22.59
N GLN A 168 -5.34 -30.65 22.37
CA GLN A 168 -6.24 -31.08 23.45
C GLN A 168 -5.74 -32.33 24.16
N SER A 169 -5.17 -33.29 23.43
CA SER A 169 -4.67 -34.54 24.03
C SER A 169 -3.46 -34.32 24.95
N VAL A 170 -2.62 -33.33 24.66
CA VAL A 170 -1.45 -32.96 25.47
C VAL A 170 -1.68 -31.74 26.38
N LYS A 171 -2.89 -31.17 26.37
CA LYS A 171 -3.27 -29.95 27.12
C LYS A 171 -2.39 -28.74 26.80
N ALA A 172 -1.98 -28.60 25.54
CA ALA A 172 -1.27 -27.42 25.03
C ALA A 172 -2.26 -26.27 24.77
N GLU A 173 -1.88 -25.05 25.13
CA GLU A 173 -2.67 -23.85 24.83
C GLU A 173 -2.32 -23.27 23.46
N ALA A 174 -1.04 -23.37 23.05
CA ALA A 174 -0.54 -22.90 21.78
C ALA A 174 0.20 -24.00 20.99
N ASP A 175 0.30 -23.82 19.67
CA ASP A 175 1.05 -24.72 18.77
C ASP A 175 2.54 -24.83 19.17
N THR A 176 3.08 -23.78 19.81
CA THR A 176 4.45 -23.74 20.32
C THR A 176 4.69 -24.71 21.46
N ASP A 177 3.64 -25.07 22.20
CA ASP A 177 3.73 -25.92 23.38
C ASP A 177 3.77 -27.42 23.00
N LEU A 178 3.54 -27.73 21.72
CA LEU A 178 3.70 -29.09 21.20
C LEU A 178 5.18 -29.47 21.16
N ASP A 179 5.49 -30.57 21.83
CA ASP A 179 6.80 -31.21 21.82
C ASP A 179 7.06 -32.00 20.52
N SER A 180 8.25 -32.57 20.40
CA SER A 180 8.66 -33.30 19.18
C SER A 180 7.80 -34.55 18.93
N ASP A 181 7.36 -35.24 19.98
CA ASP A 181 6.60 -36.49 19.87
C ASP A 181 5.15 -36.23 19.45
N ALA A 182 4.55 -35.17 19.99
CA ALA A 182 3.22 -34.70 19.61
C ALA A 182 3.20 -34.24 18.14
N ILE A 183 4.21 -33.48 17.70
CA ILE A 183 4.31 -33.03 16.30
C ILE A 183 4.60 -34.22 15.36
N ALA A 184 5.43 -35.18 15.77
CA ALA A 184 5.66 -36.40 14.97
C ALA A 184 4.37 -37.22 14.81
N THR A 185 3.57 -37.34 15.87
CA THR A 185 2.23 -37.96 15.82
C THR A 185 1.32 -37.22 14.85
N LEU A 186 1.31 -35.88 14.92
CA LEU A 186 0.53 -35.03 14.04
C LEU A 186 0.93 -35.19 12.56
N CYS A 187 2.23 -35.36 12.26
CA CYS A 187 2.69 -35.65 10.90
C CYS A 187 2.05 -36.91 10.33
N GLY A 188 1.96 -37.98 11.13
CA GLY A 188 1.27 -39.22 10.73
C GLY A 188 -0.22 -39.00 10.46
N MET A 189 -0.90 -38.25 11.34
CA MET A 189 -2.31 -37.89 11.14
C MET A 189 -2.53 -37.08 9.85
N TYR A 190 -1.60 -36.16 9.53
CA TYR A 190 -1.67 -35.35 8.32
C TYR A 190 -1.48 -36.19 7.04
N GLU A 191 -0.57 -37.15 7.06
CA GLU A 191 -0.41 -38.09 5.94
C GLU A 191 -1.66 -38.96 5.76
N ASP A 192 -2.29 -39.40 6.85
CA ASP A 192 -3.55 -40.15 6.80
C ASP A 192 -4.70 -39.32 6.23
N ILE A 193 -4.81 -38.04 6.65
CA ILE A 193 -5.79 -37.10 6.09
C ILE A 193 -5.56 -36.94 4.59
N PHE A 194 -4.30 -36.74 4.18
CA PHE A 194 -3.91 -36.63 2.78
C PHE A 194 -4.30 -37.88 1.99
N GLN A 195 -3.98 -39.07 2.50
CA GLN A 195 -4.26 -40.36 1.87
C GLN A 195 -5.76 -40.62 1.76
N LYS A 196 -6.53 -40.36 2.82
CA LYS A 196 -8.00 -40.53 2.84
C LYS A 196 -8.69 -39.59 1.85
N THR A 197 -8.21 -38.35 1.74
CA THR A 197 -8.84 -37.33 0.89
C THR A 197 -8.47 -37.49 -0.59
N THR A 198 -7.20 -37.78 -0.88
CA THR A 198 -6.69 -37.81 -2.26
C THR A 198 -6.67 -39.21 -2.88
N GLY A 199 -6.83 -40.26 -2.06
CA GLY A 199 -6.68 -41.65 -2.46
C GLY A 199 -5.23 -42.07 -2.76
N LYS A 200 -4.24 -41.20 -2.52
CA LYS A 200 -2.82 -41.44 -2.81
C LYS A 200 -1.94 -41.08 -1.62
N PRO A 201 -0.79 -41.74 -1.44
CA PRO A 201 0.10 -41.40 -0.34
C PRO A 201 0.75 -40.05 -0.57
N PHE A 202 1.12 -39.37 0.52
CA PHE A 202 1.88 -38.13 0.44
C PHE A 202 3.18 -38.36 -0.36
N PRO A 203 3.51 -37.52 -1.36
CA PRO A 203 4.68 -37.75 -2.21
C PRO A 203 5.97 -37.68 -1.40
N GLN A 204 6.69 -38.80 -1.29
CA GLN A 204 7.95 -38.88 -0.54
C GLN A 204 9.18 -38.44 -1.36
N LYS A 205 9.10 -38.49 -2.69
CA LYS A 205 10.23 -38.09 -3.55
C LYS A 205 10.32 -36.56 -3.66
N PRO A 206 11.47 -35.93 -3.34
CA PRO A 206 11.63 -34.48 -3.40
C PRO A 206 11.25 -33.87 -4.76
N ILE A 207 11.63 -34.54 -5.86
CA ILE A 207 11.31 -34.04 -7.20
C ILE A 207 9.81 -34.08 -7.51
N ASP A 208 9.07 -35.06 -6.98
CA ASP A 208 7.62 -35.14 -7.20
C ASP A 208 6.90 -34.06 -6.39
N GLN A 209 7.36 -33.77 -5.16
CA GLN A 209 6.90 -32.64 -4.36
C GLN A 209 7.16 -31.30 -5.08
N LEU A 210 8.38 -31.10 -5.59
CA LEU A 210 8.76 -29.88 -6.31
C LEU A 210 7.91 -29.67 -7.57
N MET A 211 7.70 -30.73 -8.35
CA MET A 211 6.83 -30.65 -9.53
C MET A 211 5.37 -30.38 -9.18
N ALA A 212 4.86 -30.94 -8.08
CA ALA A 212 3.52 -30.64 -7.60
C ALA A 212 3.40 -29.17 -7.16
N ALA A 213 4.39 -28.65 -6.43
CA ALA A 213 4.44 -27.27 -5.98
C ALA A 213 4.53 -26.26 -7.15
N ILE A 214 5.41 -26.50 -8.14
CA ILE A 214 5.55 -25.64 -9.32
C ILE A 214 4.24 -25.60 -10.12
N LYS A 215 3.59 -26.75 -10.34
CA LYS A 215 2.28 -26.82 -11.00
C LYS A 215 1.23 -26.01 -10.23
N ALA A 216 1.19 -26.15 -8.91
CA ALA A 216 0.21 -25.47 -8.09
C ALA A 216 0.40 -23.94 -8.14
N VAL A 217 1.65 -23.46 -8.11
CA VAL A 217 1.97 -22.03 -8.27
C VAL A 217 1.53 -21.47 -9.63
N PHE A 218 1.76 -22.20 -10.72
CA PHE A 218 1.27 -21.75 -12.03
C PHE A 218 -0.26 -21.78 -12.10
N ASN A 219 -0.89 -22.84 -11.58
CA ASN A 219 -2.34 -22.97 -11.54
C ASN A 219 -3.00 -21.89 -10.67
N SER A 220 -2.30 -21.39 -9.62
CA SER A 220 -2.85 -20.34 -8.77
C SER A 220 -3.08 -19.04 -9.51
N TRP A 221 -2.43 -18.82 -10.67
CA TRP A 221 -2.75 -17.67 -11.54
C TRP A 221 -4.20 -17.72 -12.02
N HIS A 222 -4.78 -18.92 -12.16
CA HIS A 222 -6.12 -19.14 -12.68
C HIS A 222 -7.18 -19.40 -11.59
N ASN A 223 -6.82 -19.29 -10.30
CA ASN A 223 -7.79 -19.47 -9.22
C ASN A 223 -8.78 -18.28 -9.17
N GLU A 224 -9.94 -18.50 -8.54
CA GLU A 224 -11.03 -17.53 -8.52
C GLU A 224 -10.62 -16.20 -7.88
N ARG A 225 -9.91 -16.25 -6.74
CA ARG A 225 -9.44 -15.06 -6.02
C ARG A 225 -8.46 -14.21 -6.85
N ALA A 226 -7.53 -14.83 -7.58
CA ALA A 226 -6.57 -14.12 -8.41
C ALA A 226 -7.24 -13.54 -9.66
N VAL A 227 -8.17 -14.28 -10.28
CA VAL A 227 -8.97 -13.80 -11.41
C VAL A 227 -9.76 -12.55 -11.01
N GLU A 228 -10.45 -12.59 -9.87
CA GLU A 228 -11.25 -11.47 -9.39
C GLU A 228 -10.39 -10.25 -9.02
N TYR A 229 -9.28 -10.49 -8.31
CA TYR A 229 -8.32 -9.43 -8.00
C TYR A 229 -7.80 -8.74 -9.27
N ARG A 230 -7.49 -9.50 -10.33
CA ARG A 230 -7.02 -8.92 -11.60
C ARG A 230 -8.09 -8.07 -12.29
N LYS A 231 -9.35 -8.50 -12.28
CA LYS A 231 -10.46 -7.70 -12.84
C LYS A 231 -10.60 -6.36 -12.10
N LEU A 232 -10.63 -6.41 -10.77
CA LEU A 232 -10.76 -5.22 -9.92
C LEU A 232 -9.60 -4.23 -10.12
N ASN A 233 -8.38 -4.75 -10.30
CA ASN A 233 -7.17 -3.94 -10.43
C ASN A 233 -6.73 -3.73 -11.89
N LYS A 234 -7.57 -4.10 -12.88
CA LYS A 234 -7.29 -3.97 -14.32
C LYS A 234 -5.94 -4.57 -14.75
N ILE A 235 -5.58 -5.73 -14.17
CA ILE A 235 -4.34 -6.45 -14.49
C ILE A 235 -4.61 -7.41 -15.65
N ASP A 236 -3.79 -7.33 -16.69
CA ASP A 236 -3.92 -8.16 -17.88
C ASP A 236 -3.72 -9.67 -17.55
N PRO A 237 -4.70 -10.55 -17.83
CA PRO A 237 -4.55 -11.98 -17.62
C PRO A 237 -3.42 -12.61 -18.47
N ALA A 238 -3.04 -11.99 -19.59
CA ALA A 238 -1.96 -12.45 -20.47
C ALA A 238 -0.55 -12.22 -19.88
N MET A 239 -0.41 -11.60 -18.71
CA MET A 239 0.90 -11.47 -18.06
C MET A 239 1.46 -12.81 -17.56
N GLY A 240 0.61 -13.68 -17.02
CA GLY A 240 1.05 -14.91 -16.34
C GLY A 240 1.78 -14.63 -15.02
N THR A 241 2.33 -15.70 -14.43
CA THR A 241 3.14 -15.61 -13.21
C THR A 241 4.46 -16.34 -13.38
N ALA A 242 5.54 -15.82 -12.80
CA ALA A 242 6.80 -16.55 -12.66
C ALA A 242 6.74 -17.46 -11.42
N CYS A 243 7.59 -18.49 -11.40
CA CYS A 243 7.71 -19.41 -10.27
C CYS A 243 9.15 -19.41 -9.77
N THR A 244 9.38 -18.89 -8.57
CA THR A 244 10.70 -18.85 -7.95
C THR A 244 10.87 -20.02 -7.00
N VAL A 245 11.90 -20.82 -7.24
CA VAL A 245 12.35 -21.89 -6.35
C VAL A 245 13.61 -21.40 -5.63
N GLN A 246 13.58 -21.34 -4.30
CA GLN A 246 14.66 -20.74 -3.51
C GLN A 246 15.00 -21.62 -2.31
N ALA A 247 16.29 -21.82 -2.05
CA ALA A 247 16.75 -22.58 -0.88
C ALA A 247 16.18 -22.00 0.43
N MET A 248 15.71 -22.89 1.30
CA MET A 248 15.22 -22.52 2.63
C MET A 248 16.35 -22.03 3.52
N VAL A 249 16.04 -21.00 4.30
CA VAL A 249 16.82 -20.53 5.44
C VAL A 249 15.89 -20.56 6.65
N PHE A 250 16.40 -21.04 7.78
CA PHE A 250 15.62 -21.37 8.96
C PHE A 250 15.83 -20.34 10.06
N GLY A 251 14.79 -19.58 10.39
CA GLY A 251 14.75 -18.69 11.54
C GLY A 251 14.40 -19.38 12.86
N ASN A 252 14.19 -20.70 12.84
CA ASN A 252 13.64 -21.51 13.94
C ASN A 252 14.62 -22.59 14.45
N MET A 253 15.93 -22.33 14.42
CA MET A 253 16.95 -23.27 14.90
C MET A 253 17.46 -22.97 16.32
N GLY A 254 16.86 -22.00 17.02
CA GLY A 254 17.31 -21.51 18.32
C GLY A 254 17.23 -19.99 18.47
N ASP A 255 17.77 -19.48 19.57
CA ASP A 255 17.62 -18.08 19.99
C ASP A 255 18.51 -17.09 19.21
N ASP A 256 19.52 -17.59 18.50
CA ASP A 256 20.38 -16.86 17.57
C ASP A 256 19.81 -16.83 16.14
N CYS A 257 18.59 -17.31 15.97
CA CYS A 257 17.85 -17.35 14.72
C CYS A 257 16.54 -16.56 14.83
N GLY A 258 16.06 -16.04 13.71
CA GLY A 258 14.76 -15.37 13.66
C GLY A 258 14.38 -14.93 12.27
N THR A 259 13.20 -14.34 12.14
CA THR A 259 12.67 -13.88 10.86
C THR A 259 11.80 -12.65 11.09
N GLY A 260 11.77 -11.75 10.11
CA GLY A 260 11.06 -10.50 10.26
C GLY A 260 10.77 -9.79 8.96
N VAL A 261 9.98 -8.73 9.10
CA VAL A 261 9.60 -7.82 8.03
C VAL A 261 9.89 -6.41 8.49
N LEU A 262 10.45 -5.59 7.60
CA LEU A 262 10.78 -4.21 7.91
C LEU A 262 10.60 -3.28 6.73
N PHE A 263 10.46 -2.00 7.04
CA PHE A 263 10.49 -0.88 6.13
C PHE A 263 11.71 -0.01 6.44
N SER A 264 12.38 0.51 5.41
CA SER A 264 13.51 1.41 5.60
C SER A 264 13.13 2.77 6.22
N ARG A 265 11.85 3.15 6.12
CA ARG A 265 11.21 4.32 6.74
C ARG A 265 9.83 3.92 7.25
N ASP A 266 9.25 4.71 8.16
CA ASP A 266 7.90 4.48 8.64
C ASP A 266 6.88 4.59 7.48
N PRO A 267 6.11 3.54 7.15
CA PRO A 267 5.16 3.56 6.04
C PRO A 267 3.92 4.43 6.29
N SER A 268 3.70 4.87 7.53
CA SER A 268 2.55 5.67 7.96
C SER A 268 2.88 7.16 8.07
N THR A 269 4.03 7.50 8.65
CA THR A 269 4.47 8.90 8.85
C THR A 269 5.49 9.37 7.82
N GLY A 270 6.30 8.45 7.27
CA GLY A 270 7.42 8.73 6.39
C GLY A 270 8.72 9.08 7.12
N GLU A 271 8.75 9.02 8.45
CA GLU A 271 9.96 9.29 9.24
C GLU A 271 11.10 8.34 8.90
N LYS A 272 12.32 8.89 8.87
CA LYS A 272 13.54 8.16 8.50
C LYS A 272 14.10 7.35 9.67
N PHE A 273 13.44 6.23 9.96
CA PHE A 273 14.01 5.18 10.80
C PHE A 273 13.53 3.81 10.30
N VAL A 274 14.33 2.78 10.55
CA VAL A 274 13.95 1.41 10.20
C VAL A 274 12.83 0.96 11.14
N MET A 275 11.63 0.79 10.57
CA MET A 275 10.43 0.33 11.26
C MET A 275 10.19 -1.12 10.87
N GLY A 276 9.97 -2.00 11.83
CA GLY A 276 9.74 -3.41 11.52
C GLY A 276 9.61 -4.26 12.76
N GLU A 277 9.27 -5.52 12.51
CA GLU A 277 9.00 -6.50 13.55
C GLU A 277 9.65 -7.84 13.18
N PHE A 278 10.00 -8.63 14.20
CA PHE A 278 10.64 -9.93 14.01
C PHE A 278 10.29 -10.88 15.15
N LEU A 279 10.45 -12.17 14.90
CA LEU A 279 10.33 -13.23 15.90
C LEU A 279 11.66 -14.00 16.00
N GLN A 280 12.13 -14.22 17.22
CA GLN A 280 13.20 -15.20 17.49
C GLN A 280 12.64 -16.62 17.42
N ASN A 281 13.46 -17.53 16.91
CA ASN A 281 13.15 -18.95 16.82
C ASN A 281 11.79 -19.22 16.15
N ALA A 282 11.60 -18.70 14.93
CA ALA A 282 10.33 -18.72 14.18
C ALA A 282 10.54 -18.81 12.67
N GLN A 283 9.50 -19.19 11.92
CA GLN A 283 9.45 -19.08 10.46
C GLN A 283 8.60 -17.88 10.02
N GLY A 284 8.81 -17.37 8.80
CA GLY A 284 8.14 -16.16 8.32
C GLY A 284 6.61 -16.27 8.33
N GLU A 285 6.07 -17.48 8.21
CA GLU A 285 4.64 -17.75 8.36
C GLU A 285 4.11 -17.31 9.73
N ASP A 286 4.87 -17.51 10.81
CA ASP A 286 4.45 -17.18 12.18
C ASP A 286 4.34 -15.65 12.38
N VAL A 287 5.13 -14.87 11.65
CA VAL A 287 5.05 -13.39 11.63
C VAL A 287 3.79 -12.94 10.89
N VAL A 288 3.46 -13.56 9.76
CA VAL A 288 2.31 -13.19 8.93
C VAL A 288 0.98 -13.66 9.54
N ALA A 289 0.97 -14.84 10.14
CA ALA A 289 -0.22 -15.43 10.75
C ALA A 289 -0.60 -14.78 12.10
N GLY A 290 0.30 -14.00 12.71
CA GLY A 290 0.04 -13.34 13.99
C GLY A 290 -0.14 -14.31 15.17
N ILE A 291 0.33 -15.56 15.03
CA ILE A 291 0.23 -16.59 16.08
C ILE A 291 1.04 -16.20 17.31
N ARG A 292 2.17 -15.53 17.09
CA ARG A 292 3.05 -14.98 18.14
C ARG A 292 3.11 -13.47 17.99
N THR A 293 3.10 -12.76 19.11
CA THR A 293 3.34 -11.31 19.12
C THR A 293 4.79 -11.05 18.73
N PRO A 294 5.05 -10.37 17.60
CA PRO A 294 6.40 -10.10 17.16
C PRO A 294 7.04 -8.98 18.00
N LEU A 295 8.36 -9.00 18.07
CA LEU A 295 9.16 -7.99 18.74
C LEU A 295 9.50 -6.87 17.77
N PRO A 296 9.48 -5.59 18.20
CA PRO A 296 9.90 -4.50 17.34
C PRO A 296 11.41 -4.56 17.08
N ILE A 297 11.85 -4.21 15.88
CA ILE A 297 13.25 -4.37 15.45
C ILE A 297 14.26 -3.56 16.29
N ASN A 298 13.79 -2.51 16.98
CA ASN A 298 14.60 -1.68 17.85
C ASN A 298 15.08 -2.41 19.13
N VAL A 299 14.45 -3.52 19.53
CA VAL A 299 14.90 -4.31 20.69
C VAL A 299 16.04 -5.27 20.35
N MET A 300 16.38 -5.49 19.07
CA MET A 300 17.47 -6.40 18.68
C MET A 300 18.77 -6.18 19.48
N PRO A 301 19.27 -4.96 19.69
CA PRO A 301 20.51 -4.74 20.45
C PRO A 301 20.44 -5.19 21.92
N THR A 302 19.24 -5.27 22.52
CA THR A 302 19.07 -5.64 23.93
C THR A 302 18.97 -7.15 24.15
N LEU A 303 18.85 -7.94 23.09
CA LEU A 303 18.74 -9.41 23.17
C LEU A 303 20.09 -10.12 23.38
N GLY A 304 21.20 -9.40 23.35
CA GLY A 304 22.54 -9.98 23.44
C GLY A 304 22.95 -10.77 22.19
N GLY A 305 24.04 -11.54 22.29
CA GLY A 305 24.55 -12.34 21.16
C GLY A 305 24.91 -11.48 19.94
N ASN A 306 24.61 -11.98 18.74
CA ASN A 306 24.94 -11.29 17.48
C ASN A 306 23.86 -10.28 17.03
N TRP A 307 22.77 -10.12 17.78
CA TRP A 307 21.61 -9.31 17.35
C TRP A 307 21.94 -7.82 17.17
N GLN A 308 22.90 -7.28 17.93
CA GLN A 308 23.40 -5.92 17.71
C GLN A 308 24.10 -5.78 16.35
N ALA A 309 24.94 -6.76 15.97
CA ALA A 309 25.62 -6.75 14.68
C ALA A 309 24.62 -6.90 13.52
N ILE A 310 23.64 -7.80 13.67
CA ILE A 310 22.53 -7.93 12.72
C ILE A 310 21.78 -6.61 12.55
N ARG A 311 21.45 -5.92 13.65
CA ARG A 311 20.76 -4.62 13.60
C ARG A 311 21.55 -3.58 12.80
N LEU A 312 22.88 -3.55 12.94
CA LEU A 312 23.76 -2.67 12.17
C LEU A 312 23.81 -3.06 10.69
N GLN A 313 23.87 -4.36 10.38
CA GLN A 313 23.79 -4.86 9.00
C GLN A 313 22.48 -4.46 8.34
N ILE A 314 21.35 -4.57 9.06
CA ILE A 314 20.03 -4.16 8.58
C ILE A 314 19.98 -2.65 8.27
N ASN A 315 20.55 -1.80 9.13
CA ASN A 315 20.62 -0.35 8.85
C ASN A 315 21.38 -0.06 7.55
N LYS A 316 22.53 -0.70 7.38
CA LYS A 316 23.36 -0.54 6.18
C LYS A 316 22.63 -1.03 4.94
N LEU A 317 22.02 -2.21 5.02
CA LEU A 317 21.20 -2.82 3.97
C LEU A 317 20.07 -1.89 3.53
N CYS A 318 19.32 -1.31 4.47
CA CYS A 318 18.23 -0.38 4.16
C CYS A 318 18.75 0.84 3.37
N ALA A 319 19.85 1.45 3.82
CA ALA A 319 20.42 2.61 3.15
C ALA A 319 20.93 2.30 1.72
N GLU A 320 21.51 1.11 1.51
CA GLU A 320 21.96 0.65 0.19
C GLU A 320 20.78 0.37 -0.74
N LEU A 321 19.74 -0.30 -0.21
CA LEU A 321 18.54 -0.61 -0.98
C LEU A 321 17.73 0.64 -1.34
N GLU A 322 17.64 1.65 -0.46
CA GLU A 322 17.00 2.92 -0.80
C GLU A 322 17.69 3.61 -1.98
N LYS A 323 19.03 3.58 -2.04
CA LYS A 323 19.80 4.13 -3.17
C LYS A 323 19.57 3.33 -4.45
N SER A 324 19.54 2.01 -4.35
CA SER A 324 19.38 1.10 -5.51
C SER A 324 17.96 1.10 -6.08
N TYR A 325 16.94 1.13 -5.23
CA TYR A 325 15.53 1.26 -5.62
C TYR A 325 15.12 2.71 -5.87
N LYS A 326 15.97 3.65 -5.46
CA LYS A 326 15.68 5.08 -5.39
C LYS A 326 14.42 5.38 -4.57
N ASP A 327 14.02 4.53 -3.63
CA ASP A 327 12.71 4.60 -2.96
C ASP A 327 12.75 3.88 -1.60
N MET A 328 11.76 4.15 -0.73
CA MET A 328 11.58 3.38 0.51
C MET A 328 11.26 1.90 0.19
N VAL A 329 11.92 1.01 0.92
CA VAL A 329 11.87 -0.44 0.67
C VAL A 329 11.20 -1.19 1.81
N ASP A 330 10.41 -2.19 1.44
CA ASP A 330 9.83 -3.24 2.27
C ASP A 330 10.65 -4.52 2.07
N ILE A 331 11.19 -5.06 3.16
CA ILE A 331 12.17 -6.15 3.19
C ILE A 331 11.68 -7.28 4.08
N GLU A 332 11.71 -8.50 3.53
CA GLU A 332 11.57 -9.75 4.29
C GLU A 332 12.96 -10.34 4.52
N PHE A 333 13.29 -10.70 5.76
CA PHE A 333 14.60 -11.25 6.12
C PHE A 333 14.50 -12.44 7.09
N THR A 334 15.56 -13.25 7.09
CA THR A 334 15.78 -14.32 8.07
C THR A 334 17.21 -14.24 8.59
N VAL A 335 17.38 -14.42 9.89
CA VAL A 335 18.66 -14.62 10.55
C VAL A 335 18.77 -16.10 10.86
N GLN A 336 19.83 -16.75 10.37
CA GLN A 336 20.14 -18.14 10.66
C GLN A 336 21.52 -18.21 11.28
N LYS A 337 21.61 -18.65 12.54
CA LYS A 337 22.85 -18.78 13.31
C LYS A 337 23.70 -17.49 13.27
N GLY A 338 23.04 -16.35 13.49
CA GLY A 338 23.68 -15.04 13.48
C GLY A 338 24.09 -14.51 12.10
N GLU A 339 23.63 -15.11 10.99
CA GLU A 339 23.85 -14.61 9.63
C GLU A 339 22.55 -14.07 9.01
N LEU A 340 22.58 -12.84 8.48
CA LEU A 340 21.43 -12.19 7.84
C LEU A 340 21.27 -12.65 6.38
N PHE A 341 20.07 -13.12 6.05
CA PHE A 341 19.63 -13.43 4.70
C PHE A 341 18.45 -12.55 4.31
N VAL A 342 18.49 -12.01 3.09
CA VAL A 342 17.40 -11.21 2.52
C VAL A 342 16.55 -12.10 1.60
N LEU A 343 15.27 -12.25 1.94
CA LEU A 343 14.34 -13.14 1.23
C LEU A 343 13.54 -12.42 0.16
N GLN A 344 13.28 -11.14 0.35
CA GLN A 344 12.52 -10.31 -0.59
C GLN A 344 12.79 -8.83 -0.33
N SER A 345 12.79 -8.03 -1.39
CA SER A 345 12.74 -6.57 -1.30
C SER A 345 11.82 -6.01 -2.38
N ARG A 346 11.03 -5.00 -2.04
CA ARG A 346 10.16 -4.28 -2.98
C ARG A 346 9.96 -2.83 -2.51
N SER A 347 9.46 -1.97 -3.39
CA SER A 347 8.98 -0.66 -2.96
C SER A 347 7.87 -0.81 -1.93
N GLY A 348 8.02 -0.19 -0.76
CA GLY A 348 7.07 -0.33 0.33
C GLY A 348 5.77 0.42 0.05
N LYS A 349 4.62 -0.20 0.35
CA LYS A 349 3.34 0.52 0.38
C LYS A 349 3.34 1.51 1.53
N ARG A 350 2.67 2.65 1.36
CA ARG A 350 2.73 3.77 2.31
C ARG A 350 1.50 4.66 2.25
N SER A 351 1.26 5.42 3.31
CA SER A 351 0.22 6.44 3.38
C SER A 351 0.53 7.61 2.43
N ALA A 352 -0.47 8.46 2.14
CA ALA A 352 -0.24 9.69 1.38
C ALA A 352 0.79 10.60 2.07
N ARG A 353 0.66 10.78 3.40
CA ARG A 353 1.61 11.56 4.20
C ARG A 353 3.03 11.03 4.11
N ALA A 354 3.20 9.71 4.30
CA ALA A 354 4.49 9.08 4.15
C ALA A 354 5.04 9.21 2.73
N ALA A 355 4.20 9.12 1.69
CA ALA A 355 4.65 9.32 0.31
C ALA A 355 5.28 10.70 0.09
N PHE A 356 4.63 11.77 0.55
CA PHE A 356 5.16 13.14 0.47
C PHE A 356 6.45 13.28 1.29
N LYS A 357 6.43 12.90 2.57
CA LYS A 357 7.62 13.00 3.44
C LYS A 357 8.83 12.24 2.87
N ILE A 358 8.61 11.01 2.40
CA ILE A 358 9.67 10.17 1.84
C ILE A 358 10.20 10.75 0.52
N ALA A 359 9.32 11.20 -0.39
CA ALA A 359 9.76 11.80 -1.65
C ALA A 359 10.57 13.07 -1.40
N HIS A 360 10.14 13.91 -0.45
CA HIS A 360 10.84 15.12 -0.03
C HIS A 360 12.24 14.78 0.51
N ASP A 361 12.31 13.87 1.47
CA ASP A 361 13.57 13.49 2.11
C ASP A 361 14.53 12.83 1.12
N LEU A 362 14.06 11.95 0.25
CA LEU A 362 14.89 11.33 -0.79
C LEU A 362 15.45 12.36 -1.79
N ALA A 363 14.69 13.42 -2.09
CA ALA A 363 15.16 14.51 -2.93
C ALA A 363 16.22 15.37 -2.19
N GLN A 364 15.98 15.69 -0.92
CA GLN A 364 16.97 16.40 -0.08
C GLN A 364 18.26 15.61 0.10
N GLU A 365 18.16 14.29 0.21
CA GLU A 365 19.31 13.37 0.32
C GLU A 365 20.03 13.13 -1.01
N GLY A 366 19.51 13.65 -2.12
CA GLY A 366 20.07 13.46 -3.47
C GLY A 366 19.94 12.04 -4.01
N VAL A 367 19.07 11.21 -3.42
CA VAL A 367 18.79 9.84 -3.92
C VAL A 367 17.93 9.89 -5.19
N ILE A 368 17.03 10.86 -5.26
CA ILE A 368 16.24 11.20 -6.45
C ILE A 368 16.36 12.69 -6.74
N ASP A 369 16.17 13.05 -8.00
CA ASP A 369 15.98 14.45 -8.39
C ASP A 369 14.54 14.93 -8.07
N PRO A 370 14.32 16.25 -7.92
CA PRO A 370 13.00 16.81 -7.66
C PRO A 370 11.91 16.45 -8.68
N ASP A 371 12.24 16.32 -9.97
CA ASP A 371 11.28 15.90 -11.01
C ASP A 371 10.79 14.47 -10.75
N THR A 372 11.70 13.57 -10.40
CA THR A 372 11.38 12.19 -10.02
C THR A 372 10.52 12.16 -8.76
N ALA A 373 10.80 13.01 -7.77
CA ALA A 373 10.00 13.12 -6.56
C ALA A 373 8.55 13.52 -6.86
N MET A 374 8.34 14.53 -7.73
CA MET A 374 7.02 14.97 -8.15
C MET A 374 6.24 13.88 -8.92
N LYS A 375 6.88 13.20 -9.87
CA LYS A 375 6.25 12.14 -10.69
C LYS A 375 5.75 10.94 -9.89
N ARG A 376 6.20 10.78 -8.64
CA ARG A 376 5.78 9.69 -7.75
C ARG A 376 4.55 9.99 -6.93
N LEU A 377 4.22 11.27 -6.80
CA LEU A 377 3.09 11.73 -6.00
C LEU A 377 1.87 11.82 -6.89
N THR A 378 0.71 11.43 -6.35
CA THR A 378 -0.55 11.54 -7.07
C THR A 378 -1.41 12.66 -6.48
N ARG A 379 -2.32 13.20 -7.29
CA ARG A 379 -3.31 14.18 -6.81
C ARG A 379 -4.22 13.64 -5.73
N GLU A 380 -4.60 12.37 -5.80
CA GLU A 380 -5.40 11.75 -4.75
C GLU A 380 -4.63 11.70 -3.43
N GLN A 381 -3.32 11.43 -3.46
CA GLN A 381 -2.48 11.55 -2.27
C GLN A 381 -2.40 13.01 -1.80
N TYR A 382 -2.30 13.98 -2.71
CA TYR A 382 -2.28 15.40 -2.37
C TYR A 382 -3.56 15.88 -1.68
N LYS A 383 -4.74 15.45 -2.16
CA LYS A 383 -6.03 15.74 -1.52
C LYS A 383 -6.05 15.18 -0.10
N VAL A 384 -5.65 13.92 0.08
CA VAL A 384 -5.64 13.25 1.38
C VAL A 384 -4.69 13.92 2.36
N VAL A 385 -3.48 14.28 1.93
CA VAL A 385 -2.47 14.84 2.84
C VAL A 385 -2.76 16.30 3.23
N ARG A 386 -3.55 17.04 2.45
CA ARG A 386 -4.04 18.39 2.82
C ARG A 386 -5.18 18.37 3.82
N GLN A 387 -5.87 17.24 3.96
CA GLN A 387 -6.94 17.16 4.93
C GLN A 387 -6.37 17.18 6.35
N PRO A 388 -7.04 17.87 7.28
CA PRO A 388 -6.65 17.87 8.69
C PRO A 388 -6.46 16.43 9.20
N SER A 389 -5.33 16.17 9.83
CA SER A 389 -4.95 14.82 10.30
C SER A 389 -4.70 14.82 11.80
N ILE A 390 -4.86 13.66 12.45
CA ILE A 390 -4.55 13.52 13.87
C ILE A 390 -3.07 13.78 14.09
N ASP A 391 -2.73 14.57 15.12
CA ASP A 391 -1.35 14.77 15.55
C ASP A 391 -0.67 13.41 15.80
N PRO A 392 0.45 13.09 15.12
CA PRO A 392 1.19 11.85 15.33
C PRO A 392 1.63 11.60 16.79
N ALA A 393 1.75 12.66 17.61
CA ALA A 393 2.05 12.58 19.03
C ALA A 393 0.88 12.04 19.87
N PHE A 394 -0.35 12.09 19.34
CA PHE A 394 -1.53 11.57 20.00
C PHE A 394 -1.56 10.04 19.98
N LYS A 395 -1.43 9.40 21.15
CA LYS A 395 -1.36 7.93 21.29
C LYS A 395 -2.61 7.29 21.91
N THR A 396 -3.63 8.07 22.24
CA THR A 396 -4.85 7.53 22.88
C THR A 396 -5.58 6.59 21.93
N ALA A 397 -5.76 5.34 22.35
CA ALA A 397 -6.46 4.32 21.57
C ALA A 397 -7.90 4.74 21.26
N SER A 398 -8.39 4.38 20.06
CA SER A 398 -9.78 4.62 19.68
C SER A 398 -10.71 3.68 20.43
N LYS A 399 -11.94 4.15 20.67
CA LYS A 399 -12.99 3.35 21.30
C LYS A 399 -13.48 2.25 20.35
N PHE A 400 -13.62 2.59 19.07
CA PHE A 400 -14.02 1.68 18.01
C PHE A 400 -13.19 1.90 16.74
N ILE A 401 -13.27 0.93 15.84
CA ILE A 401 -12.74 1.01 14.47
C ILE A 401 -13.85 0.48 13.54
N GLY A 402 -14.41 1.37 12.72
CA GLY A 402 -15.30 1.03 11.62
C GLY A 402 -14.55 0.96 10.29
N LEU A 403 -15.30 0.89 9.19
CA LEU A 403 -14.74 0.96 7.84
C LEU A 403 -14.54 2.43 7.42
N PRO A 404 -13.34 2.80 6.94
CA PRO A 404 -13.09 4.13 6.40
C PRO A 404 -13.87 4.30 5.08
N ALA A 405 -14.78 5.27 5.03
CA ALA A 405 -15.63 5.51 3.86
C ALA A 405 -15.29 6.82 3.13
N CYS A 406 -15.11 7.90 3.87
CA CYS A 406 -14.68 9.18 3.33
C CYS A 406 -13.67 9.83 4.30
N PRO A 407 -12.44 10.14 3.85
CA PRO A 407 -11.40 10.75 4.67
C PRO A 407 -11.80 12.05 5.41
N GLY A 408 -11.10 12.35 6.50
CA GLY A 408 -11.26 13.57 7.30
C GLY A 408 -11.39 13.30 8.79
N VAL A 409 -10.84 14.18 9.62
CA VAL A 409 -10.92 14.09 11.09
C VAL A 409 -11.81 15.20 11.60
N VAL A 410 -12.98 14.83 12.12
CA VAL A 410 -13.98 15.79 12.59
C VAL A 410 -14.48 15.41 13.97
N SER A 411 -14.80 16.43 14.76
CA SER A 411 -15.37 16.24 16.09
C SER A 411 -16.63 17.06 16.24
N GLY A 412 -17.64 16.49 16.89
CA GLY A 412 -18.89 17.18 17.13
C GLY A 412 -19.80 16.44 18.11
N ARG A 413 -20.88 17.09 18.48
CA ARG A 413 -21.94 16.49 19.29
C ARG A 413 -22.62 15.35 18.52
N PRO A 414 -22.82 14.16 19.11
CA PRO A 414 -23.59 13.12 18.45
C PRO A 414 -25.06 13.55 18.34
N VAL A 415 -25.61 13.47 17.13
CA VAL A 415 -27.03 13.68 16.82
C VAL A 415 -27.57 12.45 16.10
N PHE A 416 -28.83 12.12 16.30
CA PHE A 416 -29.35 10.78 15.97
C PHE A 416 -30.50 10.79 14.96
N SER A 417 -30.75 11.93 14.33
CA SER A 417 -31.69 12.07 13.22
C SER A 417 -31.25 13.19 12.29
N SER A 418 -31.71 13.12 11.03
CA SER A 418 -31.46 14.15 10.02
C SER A 418 -31.98 15.52 10.47
N GLN A 419 -33.15 15.56 11.15
CA GLN A 419 -33.73 16.78 11.69
C GLN A 419 -32.88 17.38 12.82
N GLU A 420 -32.41 16.56 13.77
CA GLU A 420 -31.51 17.01 14.84
C GLU A 420 -30.22 17.61 14.28
N ALA A 421 -29.65 17.00 13.22
CA ALA A 421 -28.46 17.52 12.56
C ALA A 421 -28.67 18.91 11.93
N VAL A 422 -29.83 19.14 11.32
CA VAL A 422 -30.19 20.44 10.72
C VAL A 422 -30.48 21.52 11.78
N GLU A 423 -31.10 21.14 12.90
CA GLU A 423 -31.42 22.07 14.00
C GLU A 423 -30.21 22.36 14.91
N CYS A 424 -29.15 21.55 14.83
CA CYS A 424 -27.95 21.72 15.63
C CYS A 424 -27.17 22.98 15.21
N LYS A 425 -26.94 23.89 16.17
CA LYS A 425 -26.14 25.11 15.98
C LYS A 425 -24.66 24.95 16.31
N GLU A 426 -24.27 23.79 16.82
CA GLU A 426 -22.91 23.42 17.17
C GLU A 426 -22.40 22.34 16.20
N PRO A 427 -21.08 22.17 16.03
CA PRO A 427 -20.52 21.07 15.23
C PRO A 427 -21.10 19.72 15.69
N CYS A 428 -21.70 18.96 14.77
CA CYS A 428 -22.36 17.70 15.10
C CYS A 428 -21.93 16.55 14.19
N ILE A 429 -22.06 15.32 14.71
CA ILE A 429 -21.81 14.07 13.98
C ILE A 429 -23.13 13.32 13.89
N LEU A 430 -23.59 13.04 12.67
CA LEU A 430 -24.80 12.26 12.45
C LEU A 430 -24.51 10.78 12.71
N VAL A 431 -25.11 10.24 13.77
CA VAL A 431 -24.96 8.84 14.18
C VAL A 431 -26.26 8.08 13.89
N THR A 432 -26.21 7.09 13.01
CA THR A 432 -27.40 6.30 12.62
C THR A 432 -27.07 4.83 12.37
N HIS A 433 -28.09 3.97 12.34
CA HIS A 433 -27.89 2.57 11.94
C HIS A 433 -27.40 2.50 10.49
N GLU A 434 -28.17 3.12 9.61
CA GLU A 434 -27.90 3.33 8.18
C GLU A 434 -28.51 4.66 7.76
N THR A 435 -28.06 5.20 6.62
CA THR A 435 -28.65 6.41 6.03
C THR A 435 -29.52 6.03 4.85
N THR A 436 -30.57 6.80 4.62
CA THR A 436 -31.48 6.73 3.48
C THR A 436 -31.43 8.04 2.67
N PRO A 437 -32.01 8.10 1.47
CA PRO A 437 -32.09 9.35 0.69
C PRO A 437 -32.75 10.52 1.44
N ASP A 438 -33.65 10.25 2.39
CA ASP A 438 -34.31 11.29 3.20
C ASP A 438 -33.35 11.96 4.21
N ASP A 439 -32.20 11.33 4.48
CA ASP A 439 -31.19 11.83 5.42
C ASP A 439 -30.22 12.86 4.81
N ILE A 440 -30.29 13.11 3.50
CA ILE A 440 -29.36 13.99 2.76
C ILE A 440 -29.21 15.38 3.40
N LYS A 441 -30.31 15.98 3.88
CA LYS A 441 -30.27 17.31 4.51
C LYS A 441 -29.46 17.32 5.80
N GLY A 442 -29.67 16.31 6.66
CA GLY A 442 -28.91 16.14 7.90
C GLY A 442 -27.47 15.72 7.66
N MET A 443 -27.21 14.87 6.66
CA MET A 443 -25.86 14.48 6.24
C MET A 443 -25.05 15.71 5.78
N ASN A 444 -25.66 16.63 5.05
CA ASN A 444 -25.01 17.87 4.62
C ASN A 444 -24.76 18.84 5.79
N ALA A 445 -25.70 18.93 6.73
CA ALA A 445 -25.60 19.79 7.91
C ALA A 445 -24.53 19.30 8.91
N ALA A 446 -24.36 17.98 9.06
CA ALA A 446 -23.37 17.41 9.97
C ALA A 446 -21.92 17.63 9.50
N MET A 447 -20.98 17.65 10.43
CA MET A 447 -19.53 17.69 10.13
C MET A 447 -19.01 16.34 9.65
N GLY A 448 -19.66 15.26 10.09
CA GLY A 448 -19.31 13.90 9.70
C GLY A 448 -20.42 12.91 10.00
N ILE A 449 -20.28 11.71 9.44
CA ILE A 449 -21.29 10.66 9.47
C ILE A 449 -20.69 9.39 10.06
N LEU A 450 -21.39 8.80 11.02
CA LEU A 450 -21.01 7.53 11.66
C LEU A 450 -22.18 6.55 11.57
N THR A 451 -21.98 5.42 10.89
CA THR A 451 -23.02 4.38 10.80
C THR A 451 -22.63 3.06 11.47
N LYS A 452 -23.61 2.41 12.10
CA LYS A 452 -23.41 1.07 12.70
C LYS A 452 -23.25 -0.01 11.63
N THR A 453 -24.03 0.07 10.55
CA THR A 453 -24.01 -0.89 9.44
C THR A 453 -23.65 -0.18 8.12
N GLY A 454 -23.30 -0.98 7.10
CA GLY A 454 -22.93 -0.49 5.77
C GLY A 454 -21.45 -0.70 5.43
N GLY A 455 -21.19 -1.05 4.16
CA GLY A 455 -19.84 -1.17 3.62
C GLY A 455 -19.38 0.10 2.89
N ALA A 456 -18.17 0.09 2.33
CA ALA A 456 -17.57 1.23 1.63
C ALA A 456 -18.37 1.72 0.39
N THR A 457 -19.43 1.03 -0.02
CA THR A 457 -20.34 1.38 -1.13
C THR A 457 -21.78 1.63 -0.68
N CYS A 458 -22.06 1.66 0.62
CA CYS A 458 -23.39 1.96 1.13
C CYS A 458 -23.79 3.42 0.86
N HIS A 459 -25.09 3.74 0.99
CA HIS A 459 -25.61 5.08 0.77
C HIS A 459 -24.80 6.15 1.52
N ALA A 460 -24.50 5.93 2.80
CA ALA A 460 -23.71 6.83 3.63
C ALA A 460 -22.33 7.10 3.03
N ALA A 461 -21.63 6.05 2.59
CA ALA A 461 -20.29 6.16 2.02
C ALA A 461 -20.27 6.85 0.64
N VAL A 462 -21.29 6.60 -0.20
CA VAL A 462 -21.39 7.22 -1.53
C VAL A 462 -21.71 8.72 -1.39
N VAL A 463 -22.73 9.05 -0.61
CA VAL A 463 -23.18 10.44 -0.45
C VAL A 463 -22.16 11.27 0.33
N ALA A 464 -21.53 10.71 1.37
CA ALA A 464 -20.50 11.42 2.12
C ALA A 464 -19.29 11.79 1.25
N ARG A 465 -18.90 10.94 0.30
CA ARG A 465 -17.83 11.25 -0.67
C ARG A 465 -18.24 12.36 -1.64
N ALA A 466 -19.48 12.35 -2.12
CA ALA A 466 -20.00 13.40 -2.99
C ALA A 466 -20.10 14.77 -2.28
N MET A 467 -20.26 14.76 -0.96
CA MET A 467 -20.35 15.96 -0.12
C MET A 467 -19.03 16.35 0.57
N ASP A 468 -17.96 15.57 0.36
CA ASP A 468 -16.67 15.71 1.06
C ASP A 468 -16.81 15.78 2.60
N LYS A 469 -17.61 14.87 3.17
CA LYS A 469 -17.84 14.76 4.62
C LYS A 469 -17.16 13.53 5.18
N ALA A 470 -16.37 13.71 6.25
CA ALA A 470 -15.73 12.61 6.96
C ALA A 470 -16.76 11.53 7.34
N CYS A 471 -16.48 10.28 6.98
CA CYS A 471 -17.45 9.20 7.10
C CYS A 471 -16.80 7.88 7.52
N VAL A 472 -17.35 7.31 8.59
CA VAL A 472 -17.02 5.97 9.09
C VAL A 472 -18.29 5.14 9.05
N VAL A 473 -18.26 4.01 8.35
CA VAL A 473 -19.42 3.13 8.18
C VAL A 473 -19.15 1.75 8.76
N GLY A 474 -20.20 0.97 9.02
CA GLY A 474 -20.02 -0.42 9.45
C GLY A 474 -19.30 -0.56 10.81
N CYS A 475 -19.47 0.40 11.71
CA CYS A 475 -18.96 0.32 13.07
C CYS A 475 -19.86 -0.63 13.90
N THR A 476 -19.75 -1.94 13.66
CA THR A 476 -20.68 -2.95 14.22
C THR A 476 -20.73 -2.99 15.75
N ALA A 477 -19.60 -2.64 16.40
CA ALA A 477 -19.49 -2.52 17.86
C ALA A 477 -20.19 -1.28 18.45
N LEU A 478 -20.70 -0.38 17.61
CA LEU A 478 -21.43 0.81 18.04
C LEU A 478 -22.81 0.44 18.60
N ASP A 479 -23.08 0.90 19.82
CA ASP A 479 -24.41 0.89 20.43
C ASP A 479 -25.00 2.30 20.40
N ILE A 480 -25.97 2.51 19.51
CA ILE A 480 -26.58 3.81 19.24
C ILE A 480 -27.57 4.18 20.35
N ASP A 481 -28.32 3.22 20.88
CA ASP A 481 -29.31 3.47 21.93
C ASP A 481 -28.63 3.83 23.26
N TRP A 482 -27.52 3.14 23.56
CA TRP A 482 -26.66 3.52 24.68
C TRP A 482 -26.06 4.92 24.46
N LEU A 483 -25.51 5.22 23.27
CA LEU A 483 -24.89 6.52 23.00
C LEU A 483 -25.91 7.66 23.12
N ARG A 484 -27.16 7.45 22.66
CA ARG A 484 -28.28 8.41 22.75
C ARG A 484 -28.64 8.79 24.19
N THR A 485 -28.50 7.85 25.12
CA THR A 485 -28.83 8.04 26.55
C THR A 485 -27.61 8.34 27.43
N SER A 486 -26.41 8.26 26.85
CA SER A 486 -25.14 8.50 27.55
C SER A 486 -24.92 9.99 27.86
N THR A 487 -23.93 10.26 28.71
CA THR A 487 -23.46 11.63 28.98
C THR A 487 -22.39 12.10 28.01
N ILE A 488 -22.11 11.35 26.93
CA ILE A 488 -21.09 11.69 25.95
C ILE A 488 -21.51 12.97 25.21
N LYS A 489 -20.63 13.97 25.22
CA LYS A 489 -20.90 15.28 24.62
C LYS A 489 -20.27 15.43 23.25
N LYS A 490 -19.18 14.69 22.98
CA LYS A 490 -18.37 14.83 21.77
C LYS A 490 -17.97 13.47 21.23
N VAL A 491 -18.19 13.28 19.94
CA VAL A 491 -17.69 12.15 19.16
C VAL A 491 -16.69 12.69 18.16
N THR A 492 -15.53 12.05 18.08
CA THR A 492 -14.53 12.31 17.05
C THR A 492 -14.42 11.09 16.15
N ILE A 493 -14.44 11.32 14.83
CA ILE A 493 -14.23 10.29 13.83
C ILE A 493 -13.03 10.64 12.96
N ASP A 494 -12.25 9.63 12.60
CA ASP A 494 -11.25 9.68 11.53
C ASP A 494 -11.74 8.80 10.37
N GLY A 495 -12.27 9.45 9.34
CA GLY A 495 -12.81 8.80 8.16
C GLY A 495 -11.75 8.13 7.26
N ALA A 496 -10.46 8.38 7.48
CA ALA A 496 -9.38 7.75 6.75
C ALA A 496 -8.93 6.42 7.39
N SER A 497 -8.93 6.33 8.73
CA SER A 497 -8.57 5.11 9.46
C SER A 497 -9.75 4.34 10.04
N GLY A 498 -10.96 4.90 10.01
CA GLY A 498 -12.16 4.31 10.58
C GLY A 498 -12.26 4.44 12.10
N LYS A 499 -11.32 5.14 12.75
CA LYS A 499 -11.26 5.24 14.21
C LYS A 499 -12.30 6.20 14.78
N VAL A 500 -12.83 5.86 15.95
CA VAL A 500 -13.85 6.66 16.68
C VAL A 500 -13.45 6.84 18.14
N TRP A 501 -13.58 8.06 18.67
CA TRP A 501 -13.34 8.41 20.08
C TRP A 501 -14.55 9.12 20.70
N TYR A 502 -14.70 8.99 22.02
CA TYR A 502 -15.76 9.64 22.80
C TYR A 502 -15.14 10.53 23.88
N ASP A 503 -15.57 11.80 23.93
CA ASP A 503 -15.11 12.82 24.88
C ASP A 503 -13.58 12.91 25.00
N VAL A 504 -12.87 12.61 23.91
CA VAL A 504 -11.43 12.80 23.80
C VAL A 504 -11.18 13.97 22.87
N ASP A 505 -10.40 14.94 23.33
CA ASP A 505 -9.86 15.98 22.46
C ASP A 505 -8.73 15.38 21.63
N VAL A 506 -9.11 14.89 20.46
CA VAL A 506 -8.17 14.43 19.44
C VAL A 506 -7.57 15.68 18.78
N PRO A 507 -6.27 15.96 18.99
CA PRO A 507 -5.63 17.10 18.37
C PRO A 507 -5.51 16.82 16.88
N VAL A 508 -6.04 17.76 16.09
CA VAL A 508 -5.97 17.71 14.63
C VAL A 508 -5.01 18.81 14.20
N ILE A 509 -4.00 18.43 13.44
CA ILE A 509 -3.07 19.35 12.81
C ILE A 509 -3.54 19.63 11.39
N ASP A 510 -3.60 20.92 11.05
CA ASP A 510 -3.67 21.32 9.65
C ASP A 510 -2.37 20.90 8.99
N SER A 511 -2.45 19.93 8.09
CA SER A 511 -1.30 19.42 7.37
C SER A 511 -1.00 20.25 6.12
N SER A 512 -1.83 21.23 5.74
CA SER A 512 -1.58 22.04 4.55
C SER A 512 -0.26 22.82 4.59
N ASP A 513 0.22 23.17 5.80
CA ASP A 513 1.49 23.87 6.02
C ASP A 513 2.66 22.95 6.37
N ALA A 514 2.51 21.62 6.24
CA ALA A 514 3.62 20.70 6.53
C ALA A 514 4.84 21.05 5.65
N PRO A 515 6.06 21.14 6.20
CA PRO A 515 7.24 21.57 5.44
C PRO A 515 7.48 20.76 4.17
N GLU A 516 7.25 19.45 4.22
CA GLU A 516 7.34 18.56 3.07
C GLU A 516 6.33 18.94 1.96
N LEU A 517 5.09 19.28 2.32
CA LEU A 517 4.07 19.70 1.36
C LEU A 517 4.39 21.06 0.77
N ARG A 518 4.75 22.00 1.65
CA ARG A 518 5.19 23.35 1.27
C ARG A 518 6.30 23.29 0.23
N ARG A 519 7.30 22.44 0.45
CA ARG A 519 8.44 22.31 -0.47
C ARG A 519 8.05 21.78 -1.85
N PHE A 520 7.10 20.86 -1.92
CA PHE A 520 6.59 20.38 -3.21
C PHE A 520 5.75 21.42 -3.93
N VAL A 521 4.97 22.21 -3.19
CA VAL A 521 4.27 23.37 -3.74
C VAL A 521 5.29 24.37 -4.27
N ASP A 522 6.31 24.75 -3.49
CA ASP A 522 7.37 25.66 -3.92
C ASP A 522 8.12 25.16 -5.16
N TYR A 523 8.44 23.86 -5.22
CA TYR A 523 9.09 23.26 -6.38
C TYR A 523 8.19 23.26 -7.62
N ALA A 524 6.90 22.94 -7.45
CA ALA A 524 5.93 23.04 -8.54
C ALA A 524 5.79 24.49 -9.03
N LEU A 525 5.85 25.46 -8.11
CA LEU A 525 5.87 26.89 -8.42
C LEU A 525 7.15 27.29 -9.17
N GLU A 526 8.33 26.84 -8.73
CA GLU A 526 9.61 27.13 -9.39
C GLU A 526 9.66 26.58 -10.82
N VAL A 527 9.24 25.33 -11.03
CA VAL A 527 9.16 24.71 -12.37
C VAL A 527 8.15 25.43 -13.26
N ALA A 528 7.09 26.00 -12.67
CA ALA A 528 6.11 26.83 -13.36
C ALA A 528 6.60 28.26 -13.61
N GLY A 529 7.65 28.73 -12.93
CA GLY A 529 8.02 30.15 -12.94
C GLY A 529 7.10 31.06 -12.10
N ALA A 530 6.43 30.50 -11.09
CA ALA A 530 5.50 31.16 -10.17
C ALA A 530 6.08 31.30 -8.75
N ALA A 531 5.49 32.14 -7.88
CA ALA A 531 5.91 32.32 -6.48
C ALA A 531 4.75 32.74 -5.58
N GLU A 532 4.69 32.29 -4.32
CA GLU A 532 3.52 32.52 -3.45
C GLU A 532 3.41 33.93 -2.81
N GLN A 533 2.23 34.57 -2.80
CA GLN A 533 1.93 35.84 -2.12
C GLN A 533 1.09 35.60 -0.86
N VAL A 534 1.65 35.98 0.29
CA VAL A 534 1.09 35.67 1.63
C VAL A 534 0.36 36.87 2.27
N THR A 535 0.43 38.07 1.68
CA THR A 535 -0.26 39.28 2.17
C THR A 535 -0.70 40.20 1.03
N LEU A 536 -1.97 40.64 1.06
CA LEU A 536 -2.51 41.73 0.24
C LEU A 536 -2.09 43.08 0.85
N ASP A 537 -0.79 43.32 1.00
CA ASP A 537 -0.29 44.65 1.32
C ASP A 537 0.63 45.07 0.18
N VAL A 538 0.12 45.89 -0.73
CA VAL A 538 0.79 46.09 -2.03
C VAL A 538 0.74 47.53 -2.48
N ALA A 539 1.93 48.08 -2.71
CA ALA A 539 2.13 49.39 -3.30
C ALA A 539 1.40 49.48 -4.67
N PRO A 540 0.74 50.61 -5.01
CA PRO A 540 -0.16 50.76 -6.17
C PRO A 540 0.43 50.53 -7.58
N GLN A 541 1.72 50.17 -7.68
CA GLN A 541 2.56 50.45 -8.86
C GLN A 541 2.78 49.24 -9.77
N HIS A 542 2.53 48.01 -9.30
CA HIS A 542 2.79 46.78 -10.05
C HIS A 542 1.51 46.09 -10.52
N LYS A 543 1.55 45.46 -11.70
CA LYS A 543 0.47 44.61 -12.24
C LYS A 543 0.40 43.30 -11.46
N GLN A 544 -0.81 42.84 -11.12
CA GLN A 544 -1.07 41.65 -10.32
C GLN A 544 -2.05 40.72 -11.03
N MET A 545 -1.84 39.41 -10.92
CA MET A 545 -2.76 38.40 -11.44
C MET A 545 -3.21 37.46 -10.31
N ILE A 546 -4.52 37.29 -10.17
CA ILE A 546 -5.21 36.49 -9.15
C ILE A 546 -5.72 35.22 -9.79
N MET A 547 -4.98 34.12 -9.66
CA MET A 547 -5.42 32.82 -10.18
C MET A 547 -6.34 32.08 -9.22
N THR A 548 -7.55 31.74 -9.67
CA THR A 548 -8.55 31.05 -8.83
C THR A 548 -8.34 29.53 -8.69
N ALA A 549 -7.28 28.98 -9.30
CA ALA A 549 -7.07 27.53 -9.41
C ALA A 549 -6.92 26.79 -8.06
N HIS A 550 -6.41 27.47 -7.02
CA HIS A 550 -6.33 26.91 -5.66
C HIS A 550 -7.67 26.85 -4.91
N TRP A 551 -8.70 27.55 -5.42
CA TRP A 551 -10.02 27.69 -4.78
C TRP A 551 -11.13 26.99 -5.55
N TRP A 552 -10.79 26.29 -6.65
CA TRP A 552 -11.78 25.49 -7.38
C TRP A 552 -12.42 24.46 -6.45
N GLY A 553 -13.74 24.55 -6.33
CA GLY A 553 -14.53 23.70 -5.43
C GLY A 553 -14.74 24.25 -4.02
N ASN A 554 -14.13 25.39 -3.63
CA ASN A 554 -14.31 26.02 -2.33
C ASN A 554 -14.99 27.41 -2.46
N LYS A 555 -16.30 27.44 -2.21
CA LYS A 555 -17.15 28.63 -2.34
C LYS A 555 -16.80 29.73 -1.34
N ASP A 556 -16.52 29.35 -0.09
CA ASP A 556 -16.26 30.29 1.00
C ASP A 556 -14.95 31.06 0.79
N VAL A 557 -13.92 30.40 0.29
CA VAL A 557 -12.64 31.05 -0.04
C VAL A 557 -12.80 31.99 -1.24
N PHE A 558 -13.53 31.58 -2.27
CA PHE A 558 -13.83 32.44 -3.42
C PHE A 558 -14.59 33.70 -2.99
N ASP A 559 -15.62 33.55 -2.15
CA ASP A 559 -16.39 34.68 -1.61
C ASP A 559 -15.53 35.61 -0.75
N SER A 560 -14.64 35.07 0.09
CA SER A 560 -13.72 35.86 0.90
C SER A 560 -12.76 36.69 0.04
N VAL A 561 -12.24 36.11 -1.05
CA VAL A 561 -11.36 36.82 -1.99
C VAL A 561 -12.10 37.95 -2.69
N LEU A 562 -13.33 37.70 -3.16
CA LEU A 562 -14.14 38.75 -3.80
C LEU A 562 -14.47 39.88 -2.82
N LEU A 563 -14.77 39.56 -1.55
CA LEU A 563 -15.00 40.56 -0.52
C LEU A 563 -13.75 41.40 -0.23
N ASN A 564 -12.57 40.77 -0.17
CA ASN A 564 -11.30 41.48 -0.01
C ASN A 564 -11.02 42.41 -1.20
N LEU A 565 -11.31 41.95 -2.42
CA LEU A 565 -11.19 42.77 -3.63
C LEU A 565 -12.18 43.93 -3.62
N ALA A 566 -13.42 43.72 -3.19
CA ALA A 566 -14.43 44.78 -3.06
C ALA A 566 -13.95 45.90 -2.11
N ASN A 567 -13.25 45.53 -1.05
CA ASN A 567 -12.72 46.46 -0.04
C ASN A 567 -11.38 47.10 -0.42
N MET A 568 -10.77 46.77 -1.58
CA MET A 568 -9.51 47.37 -2.00
C MET A 568 -9.66 48.83 -2.46
N PRO A 569 -8.75 49.73 -2.04
CA PRO A 569 -8.79 51.15 -2.40
C PRO A 569 -8.53 51.41 -3.90
N SER A 570 -7.82 50.53 -4.60
CA SER A 570 -7.63 50.59 -6.05
C SER A 570 -7.40 49.20 -6.65
N ARG A 571 -7.97 48.96 -7.84
CA ARG A 571 -7.97 47.66 -8.54
C ARG A 571 -7.52 47.74 -10.00
N ALA A 572 -7.09 48.92 -10.47
CA ALA A 572 -6.74 49.18 -11.86
C ALA A 572 -5.63 48.27 -12.42
N ASN A 573 -4.77 47.76 -11.53
CA ASN A 573 -3.64 46.89 -11.84
C ASN A 573 -3.87 45.42 -11.47
N VAL A 574 -5.06 45.05 -11.00
CA VAL A 574 -5.39 43.68 -10.58
C VAL A 574 -6.20 42.99 -11.66
N THR A 575 -5.78 41.78 -12.04
CA THR A 575 -6.50 40.91 -12.98
C THR A 575 -6.88 39.63 -12.26
N ILE A 576 -8.16 39.26 -12.25
CA ILE A 576 -8.58 37.94 -11.78
C ILE A 576 -8.64 36.97 -12.96
N ASN A 577 -7.95 35.85 -12.82
CA ASN A 577 -7.87 34.79 -13.80
C ASN A 577 -8.75 33.62 -13.35
N LEU A 578 -9.90 33.51 -14.00
CA LEU A 578 -10.90 32.46 -13.82
C LEU A 578 -10.65 31.25 -14.73
N CYS A 579 -9.51 31.21 -15.45
CA CYS A 579 -9.19 30.14 -16.37
C CYS A 579 -8.98 28.82 -15.64
N GLY A 580 -9.90 27.90 -15.91
CA GLY A 580 -9.84 26.47 -15.59
C GLY A 580 -8.46 25.87 -15.77
N PRO A 581 -8.16 24.72 -15.14
CA PRO A 581 -7.02 23.86 -15.50
C PRO A 581 -7.06 23.40 -16.98
N LYS A 582 -8.09 23.80 -17.76
CA LYS A 582 -8.19 23.61 -19.22
C LYS A 582 -7.08 24.33 -20.01
N GLY A 583 -6.36 25.28 -19.41
CA GLY A 583 -5.17 25.90 -20.01
C GLY A 583 -3.87 25.13 -19.78
N LEU A 584 -3.87 24.09 -18.93
CA LEU A 584 -2.70 23.24 -18.71
C LEU A 584 -2.64 22.19 -19.81
N GLU A 585 -1.48 22.03 -20.46
CA GLU A 585 -1.25 20.86 -21.31
C GLU A 585 -1.58 19.60 -20.49
N GLN A 586 -2.40 18.71 -21.04
CA GLN A 586 -2.86 17.47 -20.39
C GLN A 586 -1.70 16.59 -19.88
N THR A 587 -0.50 16.84 -20.38
CA THR A 587 0.75 16.13 -20.08
C THR A 587 1.61 16.78 -19.00
N SER A 588 1.24 17.95 -18.47
CA SER A 588 2.03 18.66 -17.45
C SER A 588 1.87 18.08 -16.04
N LEU A 589 2.92 18.16 -15.23
CA LEU A 589 2.93 17.79 -13.79
C LEU A 589 1.82 18.52 -13.01
N LEU A 590 1.49 19.73 -13.44
CA LEU A 590 0.44 20.56 -12.87
C LEU A 590 -0.97 20.05 -13.25
N HIS A 591 -1.19 19.56 -14.47
CA HIS A 591 -2.46 18.91 -14.82
C HIS A 591 -2.70 17.66 -13.98
N GLN A 592 -1.65 16.89 -13.69
CA GLN A 592 -1.76 15.73 -12.82
C GLN A 592 -2.16 16.10 -11.40
N CYS A 593 -1.68 17.25 -10.87
CA CYS A 593 -1.98 17.74 -9.52
C CYS A 593 -3.31 18.50 -9.42
N PHE A 594 -3.74 19.18 -10.48
CA PHE A 594 -4.81 20.19 -10.44
C PHE A 594 -5.85 20.09 -11.59
N GLY A 595 -5.85 19.01 -12.39
CA GLY A 595 -6.73 18.82 -13.56
C GLY A 595 -8.24 18.71 -13.28
N TRP A 596 -9.08 18.56 -14.31
CA TRP A 596 -10.55 18.64 -14.21
C TRP A 596 -11.23 17.27 -14.07
N GLU A 597 -12.33 17.15 -13.31
CA GLU A 597 -13.34 16.06 -13.42
C GLU A 597 -14.76 16.65 -13.42
N SER A 598 -15.75 15.87 -13.86
CA SER A 598 -17.09 16.30 -14.33
C SER A 598 -17.99 17.05 -13.34
N ASP A 599 -17.65 17.09 -12.05
CA ASP A 599 -18.45 17.76 -11.00
C ASP A 599 -18.18 19.28 -10.89
N ASP A 600 -17.16 19.80 -11.59
CA ASP A 600 -16.73 21.22 -11.56
C ASP A 600 -17.61 22.19 -12.37
N ALA A 601 -18.62 21.71 -13.11
CA ALA A 601 -19.53 22.57 -13.87
C ALA A 601 -20.36 23.51 -12.98
N ASN A 602 -20.76 23.02 -11.80
CA ASN A 602 -21.56 23.78 -10.81
C ASN A 602 -20.77 24.94 -10.17
N PHE A 603 -19.44 24.83 -10.08
CA PHE A 603 -18.61 25.89 -9.48
C PHE A 603 -18.41 27.05 -10.45
N LEU A 604 -18.29 26.78 -11.76
CA LEU A 604 -18.22 27.83 -12.78
C LEU A 604 -19.51 28.67 -12.81
N GLU A 605 -20.68 28.03 -12.76
CA GLU A 605 -21.97 28.74 -12.65
C GLU A 605 -22.05 29.59 -11.38
N TYR A 606 -21.60 29.05 -10.24
CA TYR A 606 -21.55 29.79 -8.99
C TYR A 606 -20.61 31.01 -9.05
N MET A 607 -19.43 30.89 -9.66
CA MET A 607 -18.51 32.03 -9.85
C MET A 607 -19.15 33.14 -10.68
N ILE A 608 -19.87 32.77 -11.74
CA ILE A 608 -20.59 33.71 -12.62
C ILE A 608 -21.67 34.46 -11.83
N ASP A 609 -22.47 33.74 -11.05
CA ASP A 609 -23.54 34.32 -10.24
C ASP A 609 -22.99 35.34 -9.23
N ARG A 610 -21.93 34.98 -8.49
CA ARG A 610 -21.32 35.87 -7.49
C ARG A 610 -20.68 37.12 -8.09
N LEU A 611 -19.97 36.98 -9.22
CA LEU A 611 -19.42 38.14 -9.94
C LEU A 611 -20.52 39.05 -10.50
N THR A 612 -21.69 38.50 -10.80
CA THR A 612 -22.86 39.27 -11.25
C THR A 612 -23.50 40.04 -10.10
N VAL A 613 -23.61 39.40 -8.93
CA VAL A 613 -24.12 40.04 -7.69
C VAL A 613 -23.23 41.19 -7.25
N LEU A 614 -21.91 41.01 -7.29
CA LEU A 614 -20.92 41.99 -6.80
C LEU A 614 -20.46 43.01 -7.87
N LYS A 615 -21.14 43.10 -9.01
CA LYS A 615 -20.70 43.89 -10.17
C LYS A 615 -20.41 45.38 -9.88
N GLU A 616 -21.21 46.02 -9.03
CA GLU A 616 -21.01 47.43 -8.69
C GLU A 616 -19.85 47.61 -7.73
N GLU A 617 -19.71 46.68 -6.79
CA GLU A 617 -18.63 46.67 -5.81
C GLU A 617 -17.28 46.33 -6.45
N LEU A 618 -17.27 45.54 -7.53
CA LEU A 618 -16.09 45.05 -8.25
C LEU A 618 -15.72 45.83 -9.53
N HIS A 619 -16.35 46.98 -9.76
CA HIS A 619 -16.19 47.79 -10.97
C HIS A 619 -14.71 48.15 -11.25
N GLY A 620 -14.26 47.94 -12.50
CA GLY A 620 -12.90 48.24 -12.95
C GLY A 620 -11.88 47.11 -12.76
N LEU A 621 -12.29 45.98 -12.20
CA LEU A 621 -11.48 44.75 -12.15
C LEU A 621 -11.34 44.15 -13.57
N LYS A 622 -10.13 43.68 -13.91
CA LYS A 622 -9.91 42.93 -15.16
C LYS A 622 -10.20 41.46 -14.92
N ILE A 623 -10.99 40.84 -15.79
CA ILE A 623 -11.33 39.41 -15.68
C ILE A 623 -10.81 38.67 -16.91
N MET A 624 -10.03 37.61 -16.68
CA MET A 624 -9.61 36.65 -17.70
C MET A 624 -10.43 35.35 -17.53
N SER A 625 -11.05 34.88 -18.61
CA SER A 625 -11.97 33.73 -18.59
C SER A 625 -11.80 32.87 -19.85
N PRO A 626 -11.97 31.54 -19.75
CA PRO A 626 -11.82 30.63 -20.89
C PRO A 626 -13.08 30.56 -21.77
N VAL A 627 -14.19 31.19 -21.37
CA VAL A 627 -15.46 31.25 -22.11
C VAL A 627 -15.95 32.70 -22.15
N PRO A 628 -16.48 33.20 -23.29
CA PRO A 628 -17.13 34.50 -23.32
C PRO A 628 -18.34 34.49 -22.38
N PHE A 629 -18.32 35.31 -21.33
CA PHE A 629 -19.52 35.47 -20.50
C PHE A 629 -20.57 36.30 -21.25
N GLY A 630 -21.84 35.94 -21.12
CA GLY A 630 -22.95 36.75 -21.61
C GLY A 630 -23.18 38.00 -20.77
N SER A 631 -23.96 38.95 -21.30
CA SER A 631 -24.50 40.10 -20.54
C SER A 631 -25.24 39.59 -19.28
N PRO A 632 -24.92 40.07 -18.06
CA PRO A 632 -24.63 41.46 -17.69
C PRO A 632 -23.17 41.77 -17.34
N LEU A 633 -22.25 40.83 -17.49
CA LEU A 633 -20.86 40.97 -17.03
C LEU A 633 -19.98 41.85 -17.94
N THR A 634 -20.35 42.00 -19.22
CA THR A 634 -19.60 42.77 -20.23
C THR A 634 -19.50 44.27 -19.97
N ASP A 635 -20.42 44.83 -19.19
CA ASP A 635 -20.51 46.29 -18.96
C ASP A 635 -19.77 46.73 -17.69
N ALA A 636 -19.48 45.80 -16.77
CA ALA A 636 -18.86 46.08 -15.48
C ALA A 636 -17.36 45.70 -15.41
N TYR A 637 -16.89 44.84 -16.32
CA TYR A 637 -15.55 44.25 -16.31
C TYR A 637 -14.83 44.42 -17.64
N VAL A 638 -13.51 44.61 -17.59
CA VAL A 638 -12.68 44.62 -18.80
C VAL A 638 -12.23 43.19 -19.11
N PHE A 639 -12.73 42.65 -20.22
CA PHE A 639 -12.33 41.36 -20.75
C PHE A 639 -11.08 41.47 -21.60
N VAL A 640 -10.09 40.63 -21.32
CA VAL A 640 -8.83 40.59 -22.08
C VAL A 640 -8.73 39.24 -22.79
N THR A 641 -8.63 39.24 -24.12
CA THR A 641 -8.29 38.05 -24.91
C THR A 641 -6.77 37.94 -25.00
N GLY A 642 -6.18 36.99 -24.29
CA GLY A 642 -4.76 36.65 -24.40
C GLY A 642 -4.57 35.30 -25.10
N THR A 643 -3.47 35.12 -25.83
CA THR A 643 -2.93 33.77 -26.06
C THR A 643 -2.74 33.13 -24.69
N ALA A 644 -3.22 31.90 -24.50
CA ALA A 644 -3.07 31.18 -23.24
C ALA A 644 -1.58 31.14 -22.85
N MET A 645 -1.19 32.04 -21.94
CA MET A 645 0.04 31.88 -21.18
C MET A 645 -0.20 30.71 -20.23
N PRO A 646 0.83 29.88 -19.95
CA PRO A 646 0.73 28.86 -18.92
C PRO A 646 0.14 29.49 -17.66
N ALA A 647 -0.89 28.85 -17.14
CA ALA A 647 -1.69 29.37 -16.04
C ALA A 647 -0.87 29.26 -14.74
N ASP A 648 0.03 30.23 -14.53
CA ASP A 648 0.93 30.31 -13.38
C ASP A 648 0.19 30.86 -12.16
N TYR A 649 0.08 29.95 -11.19
CA TYR A 649 -0.78 29.83 -10.01
C TYR A 649 -1.02 31.07 -9.15
N ALA A 650 -2.00 30.93 -8.24
CA ALA A 650 -2.53 31.82 -7.20
C ALA A 650 -2.36 33.35 -7.36
N VAL A 651 -2.67 34.12 -6.33
CA VAL A 651 -2.66 35.58 -6.34
C VAL A 651 -1.26 36.09 -6.30
N PHE A 652 -0.59 36.24 -7.45
CA PHE A 652 0.82 36.62 -7.49
C PHE A 652 1.04 37.87 -8.34
N SER A 653 1.96 38.72 -7.86
CA SER A 653 2.54 39.78 -8.67
C SER A 653 3.55 39.12 -9.61
N VAL A 654 3.31 39.22 -10.91
CA VAL A 654 4.34 38.98 -11.91
C VAL A 654 5.33 40.14 -11.76
N LEU A 655 6.47 39.91 -11.08
CA LEU A 655 7.64 40.77 -11.27
C LEU A 655 8.19 40.46 -12.65
N ALA A 656 7.56 41.06 -13.67
CA ALA A 656 8.17 41.15 -14.99
C ALA A 656 9.47 41.94 -14.83
N ALA A 657 10.57 41.40 -15.38
CA ALA A 657 11.80 42.12 -15.59
C ALA A 657 11.57 43.41 -16.41
#